data_AF-A0A6J7SI50-F1
#
_entry.id   AF-A0A6J7SI50-F1
#
_cell.length_a   1.000
_cell.length_b   1.000
_cell.length_c   1.000
_cell.angle_alpha   90.00
_cell.angle_beta   90.00
_cell.angle_gamma   90.00
#
_symmetry.space_group_name_H-M   'P 1'
#
loop_
_entity.id
_entity.type
_entity.pdbx_description
1 polymer ?
#
loop_
_entity_poly.entity_id
_entity_poly.type
_entity_poly.pdbx_seq_one_letter_code
_entity_poly.pdbx_strand_id
1 'polypeptide(L)'
;MAALDYERLRKHLPSGRLLFVAHRQEILDQSQATFRHVLREPNFGEQWIGGKRPQKFDHVFASVQSLHRADLDLLEQQHFDMVIVDEFHHAAAKSYGRLLDHVEPVELLGLTATPERSDGLPVLGWFDDRIAAELRLWDAIDQQYLTPFVYYGIHDGTDLRNVAWKRGSGYEVEALTNVYTASDAWAQQVIKEFAEHIDDLSTVRALGFCVSVYHAQFMARLFNQAGIAAAAVWGETPENERREALAALADGRLSVLFSVDLFNEGVDLPSVDALLMLRPTESPTLFIQQLGRGLRRDVGKSVCTVLDFVGQHRQEFRFDRRLAALLGGTRKELEEQVAAGFPYLPAGCQMQLDQKSSEIILASIRTALPSRWPQKAEELRNLATAGHDPRLATFLDHTGLDLEDVYPGKSSAKEKSGWSNLCEAAGLPVESAGPEEQTLRRSLGRLLHIDDDLRLDFYRQFLTGGQVPDLSGLSGSQVRCVRMLMSQLMGQVDKDLIPAPAELQQSAAFLWQHPQVRAEALELLDVLAGRVDHVHHSIPKFPDVPLRVHARYTRLEILSAFGHGNPNSHQVAMWQSGVFWLLGDSPAESTDLFAFTLDKTGGNFSPTTRYRDYALSPDLIHWESQSNTRASSTTGLRYQHHAEEGSSIMLFGRLRPEDRSFWFLGPATYVRHQGERPMAITWRLQFPLPGDLFAQFAAAVA
;
A
#
# COMPACT_ATOMS: atom_id res chain seq x y z
N MET A 1 15.82 -5.58 16.48
CA MET A 1 14.55 -5.24 17.15
C MET A 1 14.08 -6.40 18.02
N ALA A 2 13.82 -7.59 17.46
CA ALA A 2 13.39 -8.78 18.21
C ALA A 2 14.13 -9.06 19.55
N ALA A 3 15.47 -8.93 19.59
CA ALA A 3 16.23 -9.11 20.83
C ALA A 3 15.92 -8.05 21.92
N LEU A 4 15.67 -6.80 21.52
CA LEU A 4 15.25 -5.71 22.42
C LEU A 4 13.81 -5.90 22.90
N ASP A 5 12.94 -6.42 22.03
CA ASP A 5 11.55 -6.75 22.39
C ASP A 5 11.53 -7.87 23.42
N TYR A 6 12.29 -8.93 23.18
CA TYR A 6 12.49 -10.00 24.15
C TYR A 6 13.09 -9.50 25.47
N GLU A 7 14.10 -8.62 25.46
CA GLU A 7 14.66 -8.03 26.68
C GLU A 7 13.60 -7.30 27.54
N ARG A 8 12.65 -6.62 26.88
CA ARG A 8 11.55 -5.92 27.54
C ARG A 8 10.47 -6.90 28.02
N LEU A 9 10.07 -7.84 27.17
CA LEU A 9 8.98 -8.78 27.42
C LEU A 9 9.35 -9.83 28.47
N ARG A 10 10.60 -10.33 28.49
CA ARG A 10 11.04 -11.39 29.42
C ARG A 10 10.84 -11.07 30.91
N LYS A 11 10.66 -9.78 31.25
CA LYS A 11 10.33 -9.32 32.62
C LYS A 11 8.89 -9.61 33.04
N HIS A 12 8.01 -9.87 32.08
CA HIS A 12 6.58 -10.08 32.25
C HIS A 12 6.14 -11.48 31.77
N LEU A 13 7.02 -12.23 31.09
CA LEU A 13 6.75 -13.61 30.67
C LEU A 13 6.90 -14.59 31.85
N PRO A 14 6.05 -15.63 31.95
CA PRO A 14 6.03 -16.57 33.08
C PRO A 14 7.38 -17.23 33.40
N SER A 15 8.08 -17.71 32.37
CA SER A 15 9.37 -18.40 32.48
C SER A 15 10.50 -17.72 31.72
N GLY A 16 10.18 -16.73 30.87
CA GLY A 16 11.11 -16.06 29.96
C GLY A 16 11.64 -16.96 28.85
N ARG A 17 11.08 -18.14 28.64
CA ARG A 17 11.62 -19.12 27.68
C ARG A 17 11.41 -18.69 26.24
N LEU A 18 12.41 -18.91 25.40
CA LEU A 18 12.46 -18.42 24.02
C LEU A 18 12.74 -19.55 23.05
N LEU A 19 11.98 -19.61 21.96
CA LEU A 19 12.32 -20.38 20.77
C LEU A 19 12.51 -19.42 19.59
N PHE A 20 13.72 -19.39 19.03
CA PHE A 20 14.03 -18.69 17.78
C PHE A 20 14.19 -19.71 16.66
N VAL A 21 13.44 -19.55 15.58
CA VAL A 21 13.38 -20.48 14.46
C VAL A 21 13.84 -19.80 13.19
N ALA A 22 14.76 -20.46 12.47
CA ALA A 22 15.17 -20.04 11.14
C ALA A 22 15.44 -21.26 10.25
N HIS A 23 15.52 -21.05 8.93
CA HIS A 23 15.74 -22.13 7.97
C HIS A 23 17.23 -22.45 7.72
N ARG A 24 18.16 -21.52 8.03
CA ARG A 24 19.63 -21.66 7.82
C ARG A 24 20.42 -21.56 9.12
N GLN A 25 21.57 -22.22 9.17
CA GLN A 25 22.47 -22.22 10.33
C GLN A 25 23.08 -20.84 10.58
N GLU A 26 23.51 -20.18 9.52
CA GLU A 26 24.19 -18.89 9.57
C GLU A 26 23.31 -17.81 10.21
N ILE A 27 22.01 -17.85 9.93
CA ILE A 27 21.01 -16.98 10.56
C ILE A 27 20.89 -17.27 12.05
N LEU A 28 20.87 -18.55 12.45
CA LEU A 28 20.81 -18.92 13.88
C LEU A 28 22.06 -18.46 14.63
N ASP A 29 23.24 -18.63 14.04
CA ASP A 29 24.52 -18.15 14.60
C ASP A 29 24.49 -16.63 14.80
N GLN A 30 24.05 -15.87 13.78
CA GLN A 30 23.95 -14.42 13.82
C GLN A 30 22.91 -13.92 14.83
N SER A 31 21.72 -14.52 14.83
CA SER A 31 20.64 -14.17 15.75
C SER A 31 21.05 -14.46 17.19
N GLN A 32 21.66 -15.62 17.45
CA GLN A 32 22.17 -15.93 18.79
C GLN A 32 23.23 -14.93 19.26
N ALA A 33 24.19 -14.57 18.39
CA ALA A 33 25.19 -13.55 18.71
C ALA A 33 24.54 -12.18 19.02
N THR A 34 23.52 -11.80 18.25
CA THR A 34 22.76 -10.55 18.45
C THR A 34 22.06 -10.54 19.81
N PHE A 35 21.36 -11.62 20.16
CA PHE A 35 20.70 -11.74 21.48
C PHE A 35 21.71 -11.69 22.63
N ARG A 36 22.85 -12.39 22.51
CA ARG A 36 23.93 -12.34 23.51
C ARG A 36 24.46 -10.92 23.71
N HIS A 37 24.62 -10.16 22.61
CA HIS A 37 25.09 -8.79 22.66
C HIS A 37 24.09 -7.85 23.35
N VAL A 38 22.82 -7.89 22.94
CA VAL A 38 21.75 -7.03 23.48
C VAL A 38 21.52 -7.34 24.97
N LEU A 39 21.39 -8.61 25.33
CA LEU A 39 21.14 -9.03 26.71
C LEU A 39 22.39 -8.95 27.60
N ARG A 40 23.57 -8.75 27.01
CA ARG A 40 24.88 -8.80 27.69
C ARG A 40 25.13 -10.14 28.41
N GLU A 41 24.68 -11.22 27.81
CA GLU A 41 24.73 -12.59 28.35
C GLU A 41 25.48 -13.51 27.37
N PRO A 42 26.80 -13.73 27.54
CA PRO A 42 27.61 -14.47 26.56
C PRO A 42 27.18 -15.93 26.34
N ASN A 43 26.54 -16.54 27.33
CA ASN A 43 26.10 -17.93 27.30
C ASN A 43 24.61 -18.09 26.94
N PHE A 44 23.96 -17.02 26.46
CA PHE A 44 22.54 -17.06 26.12
C PHE A 44 22.27 -17.97 24.92
N GLY A 45 21.25 -18.82 25.03
CA GLY A 45 20.78 -19.70 23.97
C GLY A 45 21.56 -21.02 23.82
N GLU A 46 20.85 -22.08 23.46
CA GLU A 46 21.37 -23.36 23.00
C GLU A 46 20.95 -23.61 21.55
N GLN A 47 21.82 -24.21 20.74
CA GLN A 47 21.51 -24.52 19.35
C GLN A 47 20.85 -25.88 19.18
N TRP A 48 19.84 -25.93 18.32
CA TRP A 48 19.21 -27.16 17.86
C TRP A 48 19.32 -27.28 16.35
N ILE A 49 20.51 -27.66 15.87
CA ILE A 49 20.82 -27.83 14.45
C ILE A 49 21.91 -28.87 14.25
N GLY A 50 21.92 -29.56 13.10
CA GLY A 50 23.05 -30.41 12.69
C GLY A 50 23.35 -31.57 13.65
N GLY A 51 22.33 -32.10 14.33
CA GLY A 51 22.47 -33.18 15.31
C GLY A 51 22.77 -32.72 16.74
N LYS A 52 23.01 -31.42 16.98
CA LYS A 52 23.08 -30.84 18.34
C LYS A 52 21.66 -30.73 18.90
N ARG A 53 21.47 -31.09 20.18
CA ARG A 53 20.20 -30.95 20.91
C ARG A 53 20.44 -30.11 22.17
N PRO A 54 19.55 -29.14 22.48
CA PRO A 54 19.60 -28.39 23.74
C PRO A 54 19.55 -29.31 24.95
N GLN A 55 20.17 -28.91 26.07
CA GLN A 55 20.10 -29.65 27.33
C GLN A 55 19.02 -29.09 28.25
N LYS A 56 18.92 -27.76 28.33
CA LYS A 56 18.00 -27.07 29.26
C LYS A 56 16.69 -26.71 28.61
N PHE A 57 16.70 -26.45 27.30
CA PHE A 57 15.51 -26.01 26.55
C PHE A 57 14.90 -24.68 27.04
N ASP A 58 15.66 -23.83 27.74
CA ASP A 58 15.13 -22.54 28.20
C ASP A 58 15.14 -21.49 27.08
N HIS A 59 16.25 -21.38 26.34
CA HIS A 59 16.40 -20.48 25.21
C HIS A 59 17.01 -21.26 24.04
N VAL A 60 16.25 -21.47 22.98
CA VAL A 60 16.61 -22.40 21.91
C VAL A 60 16.64 -21.68 20.57
N PHE A 61 17.73 -21.87 19.82
CA PHE A 61 17.91 -21.42 18.45
C PHE A 61 17.89 -22.65 17.54
N ALA A 62 16.77 -22.89 16.87
CA ALA A 62 16.49 -24.15 16.17
C ALA A 62 16.29 -23.96 14.67
N SER A 63 16.74 -24.94 13.89
CA SER A 63 16.36 -25.00 12.49
C SER A 63 15.00 -25.65 12.31
N VAL A 64 14.24 -25.21 11.31
CA VAL A 64 12.96 -25.82 10.93
C VAL A 64 13.14 -27.31 10.61
N GLN A 65 14.26 -27.67 9.97
CA GLN A 65 14.58 -29.06 9.65
C GLN A 65 14.81 -29.91 10.90
N SER A 66 15.48 -29.36 11.90
CA SER A 66 15.71 -30.03 13.18
C SER A 66 14.42 -30.18 13.99
N LEU A 67 13.55 -29.16 13.98
CA LEU A 67 12.23 -29.22 14.60
C LEU A 67 11.31 -30.23 13.90
N HIS A 68 11.32 -30.28 12.57
CA HIS A 68 10.50 -31.22 11.81
C HIS A 68 10.90 -32.69 12.04
N ARG A 69 12.20 -32.94 12.27
CA ARG A 69 12.73 -34.27 12.63
C ARG A 69 12.56 -34.59 14.11
N ALA A 70 12.30 -33.59 14.95
CA ALA A 70 12.06 -33.77 16.35
C ALA A 70 10.68 -34.37 16.58
N ASP A 71 10.56 -35.11 17.68
CA ASP A 71 9.27 -35.50 18.21
C ASP A 71 8.73 -34.33 19.03
N LEU A 72 7.97 -33.45 18.36
CA LEU A 72 7.39 -32.26 18.99
C LEU A 72 6.38 -32.64 20.09
N ASP A 73 5.80 -33.85 20.06
CA ASP A 73 4.87 -34.33 21.09
C ASP A 73 5.54 -34.46 22.48
N LEU A 74 6.87 -34.53 22.52
CA LEU A 74 7.65 -34.53 23.77
C LEU A 74 7.91 -33.12 24.33
N LEU A 75 7.58 -32.07 23.57
CA LEU A 75 7.69 -30.68 23.97
C LEU A 75 6.29 -30.18 24.35
N GLU A 76 6.11 -29.71 25.58
CA GLU A 76 4.83 -29.13 26.01
C GLU A 76 4.49 -27.92 25.12
N GLN A 77 3.21 -27.80 24.72
CA GLN A 77 2.75 -26.76 23.79
C GLN A 77 3.07 -25.33 24.30
N GLN A 78 2.95 -25.12 25.62
CA GLN A 78 3.20 -23.85 26.31
C GLN A 78 4.62 -23.75 26.90
N HIS A 79 5.55 -24.61 26.47
CA HIS A 79 6.90 -24.65 27.04
C HIS A 79 7.69 -23.34 26.80
N PHE A 80 7.48 -22.71 25.65
CA PHE A 80 8.12 -21.45 25.28
C PHE A 80 7.14 -20.29 25.41
N ASP A 81 7.48 -19.28 26.21
CA ASP A 81 6.63 -18.10 26.36
C ASP A 81 6.67 -17.20 25.12
N MET A 82 7.81 -17.15 24.43
CA MET A 82 7.98 -16.39 23.19
C MET A 82 8.53 -17.29 22.09
N VAL A 83 7.86 -17.28 20.94
CA VAL A 83 8.31 -17.96 19.72
C VAL A 83 8.55 -16.90 18.65
N ILE A 84 9.77 -16.86 18.13
CA ILE A 84 10.18 -15.97 17.06
C ILE A 84 10.53 -16.81 15.85
N VAL A 85 9.92 -16.52 14.72
CA VAL A 85 10.12 -17.26 13.48
C VAL A 85 10.59 -16.29 12.41
N ASP A 86 11.82 -16.50 11.94
CA ASP A 86 12.43 -15.71 10.89
C ASP A 86 12.05 -16.21 9.49
N GLU A 87 12.04 -15.32 8.51
CA GLU A 87 11.53 -15.54 7.16
C GLU A 87 10.13 -16.20 7.17
N PHE A 88 9.22 -15.61 7.95
CA PHE A 88 7.89 -16.15 8.21
C PHE A 88 7.04 -16.33 6.95
N HIS A 89 7.41 -15.73 5.83
CA HIS A 89 6.75 -15.96 4.54
C HIS A 89 6.80 -17.45 4.09
N HIS A 90 7.67 -18.28 4.68
CA HIS A 90 7.71 -19.73 4.50
C HIS A 90 6.71 -20.52 5.38
N ALA A 91 5.93 -19.87 6.25
CA ALA A 91 5.09 -20.51 7.27
C ALA A 91 4.06 -21.52 6.72
N ALA A 92 3.63 -21.36 5.47
CA ALA A 92 2.69 -22.30 4.84
C ALA A 92 3.31 -23.62 4.36
N ALA A 93 4.64 -23.75 4.38
CA ALA A 93 5.26 -25.05 4.17
C ALA A 93 4.85 -26.00 5.31
N LYS A 94 4.53 -27.26 4.98
CA LYS A 94 4.09 -28.28 5.96
C LYS A 94 4.99 -28.39 7.20
N SER A 95 6.28 -28.10 7.04
CA SER A 95 7.24 -28.12 8.13
C SER A 95 7.08 -26.99 9.14
N TYR A 96 6.68 -25.80 8.71
CA TYR A 96 6.37 -24.68 9.60
C TYR A 96 4.98 -24.84 10.20
N GLY A 97 3.98 -25.22 9.38
CA GLY A 97 2.61 -25.50 9.86
C GLY A 97 2.60 -26.47 11.04
N ARG A 98 3.32 -27.59 10.95
CA ARG A 98 3.41 -28.56 12.07
C ARG A 98 3.95 -27.95 13.37
N LEU A 99 4.91 -27.02 13.30
CA LEU A 99 5.41 -26.33 14.48
C LEU A 99 4.36 -25.36 15.03
N LEU A 100 3.81 -24.52 14.16
CA LEU A 100 2.86 -23.46 14.52
C LEU A 100 1.53 -24.04 15.05
N ASP A 101 1.09 -25.18 14.54
CA ASP A 101 -0.09 -25.89 15.02
C ASP A 101 0.14 -26.56 16.39
N HIS A 102 1.41 -26.73 16.82
CA HIS A 102 1.76 -27.40 18.07
C HIS A 102 2.06 -26.43 19.22
N VAL A 103 2.73 -25.31 18.95
CA VAL A 103 3.16 -24.38 20.01
C VAL A 103 2.05 -23.39 20.36
N GLU A 104 1.89 -23.12 21.66
CA GLU A 104 0.95 -22.12 22.22
C GLU A 104 1.73 -21.09 23.06
N PRO A 105 2.55 -20.22 22.45
CA PRO A 105 3.30 -19.21 23.19
C PRO A 105 2.39 -18.09 23.70
N VAL A 106 2.86 -17.36 24.71
CA VAL A 106 2.24 -16.09 25.12
C VAL A 106 2.39 -15.05 24.01
N GLU A 107 3.55 -15.03 23.36
CA GLU A 107 3.87 -14.10 22.27
C GLU A 107 4.44 -14.84 21.05
N LEU A 108 3.78 -14.73 19.90
CA LEU A 108 4.25 -15.23 18.61
C LEU A 108 4.68 -14.06 17.73
N LEU A 109 5.96 -14.04 17.31
CA LEU A 109 6.51 -12.99 16.46
C LEU A 109 7.03 -13.58 15.14
N GLY A 110 6.42 -13.18 14.03
CA GLY A 110 6.93 -13.44 12.69
C GLY A 110 7.81 -12.30 12.20
N LEU A 111 9.01 -12.61 11.72
CA LEU A 111 9.88 -11.67 11.03
C LEU A 111 9.88 -12.01 9.53
N THR A 112 9.61 -11.03 8.68
CA THR A 112 9.70 -11.22 7.23
C THR A 112 10.05 -9.89 6.55
N ALA A 113 10.90 -9.96 5.53
CA ALA A 113 11.14 -8.81 4.65
C ALA A 113 9.99 -8.61 3.64
N THR A 114 9.14 -9.62 3.45
CA THR A 114 8.02 -9.58 2.52
C THR A 114 6.79 -10.27 3.12
N PRO A 115 5.82 -9.50 3.65
CA PRO A 115 4.56 -10.07 4.13
C PRO A 115 3.68 -10.55 2.96
N GLU A 116 3.84 -9.95 1.79
CA GLU A 116 3.11 -10.32 0.56
C GLU A 116 3.79 -11.51 -0.15
N ARG A 117 3.00 -12.56 -0.44
CA ARG A 117 3.48 -13.76 -1.14
C ARG A 117 3.13 -13.74 -2.63
N SER A 118 4.01 -14.34 -3.43
CA SER A 118 3.80 -14.54 -4.87
C SER A 118 2.66 -15.53 -5.22
N ASP A 119 2.23 -16.36 -4.27
CA ASP A 119 1.16 -17.35 -4.44
C ASP A 119 -0.18 -16.95 -3.79
N GLY A 120 -0.26 -15.73 -3.24
CA GLY A 120 -1.52 -15.12 -2.78
C GLY A 120 -2.12 -15.72 -1.51
N LEU A 121 -1.43 -16.63 -0.81
CA LEU A 121 -1.91 -17.19 0.45
C LEU A 121 -1.53 -16.27 1.63
N PRO A 122 -2.50 -15.79 2.44
CA PRO A 122 -2.23 -14.87 3.52
C PRO A 122 -1.43 -15.55 4.64
N VAL A 123 -0.27 -14.97 4.96
CA VAL A 123 0.58 -15.38 6.09
C VAL A 123 0.14 -14.69 7.38
N LEU A 124 -0.69 -13.66 7.27
CA LEU A 124 -1.14 -12.85 8.39
C LEU A 124 -2.20 -13.56 9.26
N GLY A 125 -2.78 -14.67 8.79
CA GLY A 125 -3.79 -15.43 9.54
C GLY A 125 -3.30 -15.97 10.89
N TRP A 126 -1.99 -16.18 11.06
CA TRP A 126 -1.39 -16.56 12.35
C TRP A 126 -1.24 -15.38 13.34
N PHE A 127 -1.54 -14.15 12.91
CA PHE A 127 -1.36 -12.91 13.67
C PHE A 127 -2.64 -12.05 13.73
N ASP A 128 -3.81 -12.65 13.55
CA ASP A 128 -5.11 -11.96 13.47
C ASP A 128 -5.12 -10.86 12.39
N ASP A 129 -4.43 -11.09 11.26
CA ASP A 129 -4.29 -10.14 10.16
C ASP A 129 -3.61 -8.80 10.53
N ARG A 130 -2.78 -8.80 11.59
CA ARG A 130 -2.08 -7.59 12.08
C ARG A 130 -0.60 -7.58 11.75
N ILE A 131 -0.08 -6.39 11.44
CA ILE A 131 1.36 -6.10 11.35
C ILE A 131 1.75 -5.24 12.53
N ALA A 132 2.66 -5.73 13.39
CA ALA A 132 3.09 -5.01 14.59
C ALA A 132 3.96 -3.78 14.28
N ALA A 133 4.84 -3.91 13.29
CA ALA A 133 5.67 -2.83 12.78
C ALA A 133 6.11 -3.17 11.35
N GLU A 134 6.10 -2.17 10.47
CA GLU A 134 6.64 -2.26 9.11
C GLU A 134 7.79 -1.25 9.01
N LEU A 135 8.95 -1.68 8.51
CA LEU A 135 10.07 -0.80 8.20
C LEU A 135 10.40 -0.99 6.73
N ARG A 136 10.00 -0.03 5.88
CA ARG A 136 10.27 -0.10 4.45
C ARG A 136 11.72 0.27 4.16
N LEU A 137 12.17 -0.06 2.95
CA LEU A 137 13.54 0.20 2.52
C LEU A 137 13.93 1.68 2.67
N TRP A 138 13.02 2.58 2.27
CA TRP A 138 13.24 4.02 2.32
C TRP A 138 13.39 4.52 3.74
N ASP A 139 12.48 4.11 4.64
CA ASP A 139 12.55 4.45 6.06
C ASP A 139 13.88 3.96 6.68
N ALA A 140 14.33 2.77 6.28
CA ALA A 140 15.59 2.21 6.76
C ALA A 140 16.82 2.97 6.22
N ILE A 141 16.75 3.54 5.02
CA ILE A 141 17.83 4.38 4.46
C ILE A 141 17.82 5.77 5.12
N ASP A 142 16.64 6.41 5.23
CA ASP A 142 16.51 7.75 5.83
C ASP A 142 16.89 7.75 7.32
N GLN A 143 16.58 6.66 8.05
CA GLN A 143 17.03 6.45 9.43
C GLN A 143 18.50 5.99 9.54
N GLN A 144 19.22 5.91 8.42
CA GLN A 144 20.63 5.50 8.34
C GLN A 144 20.87 4.09 8.89
N TYR A 145 19.87 3.20 8.86
CA TYR A 145 20.06 1.78 9.16
C TYR A 145 20.65 1.03 7.97
N LEU A 146 20.41 1.53 6.75
CA LEU A 146 20.96 1.01 5.51
C LEU A 146 21.85 2.04 4.81
N THR A 147 22.77 1.55 3.99
CA THR A 147 23.59 2.35 3.08
C THR A 147 22.71 2.82 1.91
N PRO A 148 22.77 4.10 1.51
CA PRO A 148 22.12 4.58 0.29
C PRO A 148 22.62 3.86 -0.97
N PHE A 149 21.89 3.96 -2.08
CA PHE A 149 22.28 3.33 -3.33
C PHE A 149 22.21 4.25 -4.54
N VAL A 150 23.02 3.95 -5.55
CA VAL A 150 22.92 4.53 -6.89
C VAL A 150 22.55 3.41 -7.85
N TYR A 151 21.38 3.51 -8.46
CA TYR A 151 20.80 2.50 -9.33
C TYR A 151 20.87 2.93 -10.78
N TYR A 152 21.44 2.07 -11.63
CA TYR A 152 21.52 2.27 -13.07
C TYR A 152 20.78 1.14 -13.79
N GLY A 153 19.67 1.46 -14.44
CA GLY A 153 19.02 0.55 -15.39
C GLY A 153 19.55 0.76 -16.80
N ILE A 154 20.24 -0.25 -17.29
CA ILE A 154 21.05 -0.22 -18.51
C ILE A 154 20.47 -1.17 -19.54
N HIS A 155 20.22 -0.68 -20.74
CA HIS A 155 19.65 -1.43 -21.83
C HIS A 155 20.73 -2.33 -22.43
N ASP A 156 20.53 -3.64 -22.29
CA ASP A 156 21.52 -4.64 -22.67
C ASP A 156 21.35 -5.16 -24.11
N GLY A 157 20.33 -4.67 -24.82
CA GLY A 157 20.03 -5.09 -26.20
C GLY A 157 19.41 -6.48 -26.33
N THR A 158 19.19 -7.20 -25.23
CA THR A 158 18.69 -8.58 -25.25
C THR A 158 17.20 -8.63 -25.59
N ASP A 159 16.78 -9.50 -26.51
CA ASP A 159 15.36 -9.75 -26.81
C ASP A 159 14.90 -11.07 -26.19
N LEU A 160 14.10 -10.95 -25.13
CA LEU A 160 13.55 -12.08 -24.38
C LEU A 160 12.08 -12.37 -24.71
N ARG A 161 11.48 -11.70 -25.69
CA ARG A 161 10.05 -11.84 -26.02
C ARG A 161 9.70 -13.26 -26.50
N ASN A 162 10.64 -13.94 -27.16
CA ASN A 162 10.42 -15.27 -27.73
C ASN A 162 11.01 -16.42 -26.89
N VAL A 163 11.59 -16.11 -25.72
CA VAL A 163 12.14 -17.12 -24.83
C VAL A 163 10.99 -17.88 -24.16
N ALA A 164 11.16 -19.20 -24.02
CA ALA A 164 10.16 -20.09 -23.43
C ALA A 164 9.74 -19.61 -22.02
N TRP A 165 8.43 -19.62 -21.79
CA TRP A 165 7.79 -19.10 -20.58
C TRP A 165 6.79 -20.13 -20.03
N LYS A 166 6.86 -20.40 -18.73
CA LYS A 166 5.92 -21.27 -18.01
C LYS A 166 5.11 -20.43 -17.03
N ARG A 167 3.78 -20.42 -17.19
CA ARG A 167 2.87 -19.66 -16.32
C ARG A 167 3.07 -20.08 -14.87
N GLY A 168 3.33 -19.12 -13.98
CA GLY A 168 3.60 -19.35 -12.55
C GLY A 168 5.06 -19.64 -12.18
N SER A 169 5.94 -19.90 -13.15
CA SER A 169 7.38 -20.13 -12.90
C SER A 169 8.30 -19.19 -13.68
N GLY A 170 7.75 -18.37 -14.58
CA GLY A 170 8.49 -17.39 -15.36
C GLY A 170 9.22 -18.02 -16.55
N TYR A 171 10.35 -17.43 -16.91
CA TYR A 171 11.21 -17.91 -18.00
C TYR A 171 11.83 -19.28 -17.71
N GLU A 172 12.00 -20.09 -18.74
CA GLU A 172 12.76 -21.33 -18.66
C GLU A 172 14.27 -21.04 -18.53
N VAL A 173 14.88 -21.53 -17.44
CA VAL A 173 16.28 -21.23 -17.06
C VAL A 173 17.28 -21.62 -18.15
N GLU A 174 17.11 -22.79 -18.77
CA GLU A 174 18.00 -23.26 -19.83
C GLU A 174 17.90 -22.36 -21.07
N ALA A 175 16.69 -21.96 -21.45
CA ALA A 175 16.47 -21.07 -22.58
C ALA A 175 17.09 -19.68 -22.35
N LEU A 176 16.96 -19.12 -21.14
CA LEU A 176 17.65 -17.87 -20.77
C LEU A 176 19.16 -18.02 -20.78
N THR A 177 19.68 -19.13 -20.24
CA THR A 177 21.12 -19.41 -20.23
C THR A 177 21.67 -19.36 -21.64
N ASN A 178 21.01 -20.04 -22.58
CA ASN A 178 21.43 -20.07 -23.98
C ASN A 178 21.46 -18.68 -24.62
N VAL A 179 20.53 -17.78 -24.26
CA VAL A 179 20.54 -16.39 -24.75
C VAL A 179 21.74 -15.62 -24.19
N TYR A 180 21.93 -15.61 -22.87
CA TYR A 180 22.99 -14.82 -22.23
C TYR A 180 24.41 -15.35 -22.49
N THR A 181 24.54 -16.65 -22.80
CA THR A 181 25.83 -17.28 -23.12
C THR A 181 26.01 -17.61 -24.61
N ALA A 182 25.14 -17.10 -25.49
CA ALA A 182 25.22 -17.34 -26.94
C ALA A 182 26.52 -16.77 -27.55
N SER A 183 27.04 -15.68 -26.99
CA SER A 183 28.28 -15.04 -27.40
C SER A 183 28.90 -14.25 -26.25
N ASP A 184 30.17 -13.89 -26.38
CA ASP A 184 30.85 -13.05 -25.38
C ASP A 184 30.39 -11.58 -25.42
N ALA A 185 29.63 -11.15 -26.44
CA ALA A 185 29.27 -9.74 -26.66
C ALA A 185 28.45 -9.14 -25.51
N TRP A 186 27.47 -9.87 -25.00
CA TRP A 186 26.63 -9.41 -23.88
C TRP A 186 27.47 -9.26 -22.60
N ALA A 187 28.32 -10.25 -22.29
CA ALA A 187 29.19 -10.17 -21.13
C ALA A 187 30.27 -9.09 -21.25
N GLN A 188 30.78 -8.82 -22.46
CA GLN A 188 31.67 -7.69 -22.73
C GLN A 188 30.97 -6.35 -22.48
N GLN A 189 29.69 -6.23 -22.84
CA GLN A 189 28.89 -5.05 -22.49
C GLN A 189 28.75 -4.92 -20.96
N VAL A 190 28.46 -6.01 -20.24
CA VAL A 190 28.41 -5.99 -18.76
C VAL A 190 29.73 -5.53 -18.15
N ILE A 191 30.87 -6.05 -18.62
CA ILE A 191 32.20 -5.66 -18.14
C ILE A 191 32.47 -4.17 -18.41
N LYS A 192 32.09 -3.70 -19.60
CA LYS A 192 32.25 -2.29 -19.98
C LYS A 192 31.47 -1.38 -19.04
N GLU A 193 30.17 -1.66 -18.86
CA GLU A 193 29.30 -0.85 -18.00
C GLU A 193 29.75 -0.92 -16.52
N PHE A 194 30.24 -2.07 -16.07
CA PHE A 194 30.85 -2.22 -14.75
C PHE A 194 32.09 -1.32 -14.58
N ALA A 195 32.98 -1.28 -15.57
CA ALA A 195 34.16 -0.43 -15.54
C ALA A 195 33.83 1.07 -15.67
N GLU A 196 32.70 1.44 -16.29
CA GLU A 196 32.27 2.83 -16.45
C GLU A 196 31.63 3.40 -15.17
N HIS A 197 30.98 2.57 -14.35
CA HIS A 197 30.22 3.01 -13.16
C HIS A 197 30.91 2.72 -11.82
N ILE A 198 32.07 2.05 -11.83
CA ILE A 198 32.84 1.73 -10.63
C ILE A 198 34.16 2.50 -10.65
N ASP A 199 34.39 3.30 -9.60
CA ASP A 199 35.57 4.18 -9.50
C ASP A 199 36.90 3.40 -9.46
N ASP A 200 36.98 2.33 -8.67
CA ASP A 200 38.17 1.50 -8.51
C ASP A 200 37.84 0.00 -8.50
N LEU A 201 38.17 -0.66 -9.60
CA LEU A 201 37.96 -2.09 -9.82
C LEU A 201 38.80 -2.99 -8.92
N SER A 202 39.87 -2.46 -8.30
CA SER A 202 40.73 -3.21 -7.39
C SER A 202 40.19 -3.23 -5.95
N THR A 203 39.32 -2.29 -5.59
CA THR A 203 38.72 -2.20 -4.25
C THR A 203 37.25 -2.56 -4.21
N VAL A 204 36.54 -2.59 -5.34
CA VAL A 204 35.12 -2.95 -5.36
C VAL A 204 34.88 -4.37 -4.82
N ARG A 205 33.81 -4.56 -4.06
CA ARG A 205 33.28 -5.87 -3.70
C ARG A 205 31.89 -6.02 -4.29
N ALA A 206 31.82 -6.65 -5.45
CA ALA A 206 30.58 -6.82 -6.19
C ALA A 206 29.97 -8.22 -6.04
N LEU A 207 28.64 -8.30 -5.98
CA LEU A 207 27.89 -9.54 -6.18
C LEU A 207 27.17 -9.52 -7.53
N GLY A 208 27.27 -10.63 -8.27
CA GLY A 208 26.52 -10.81 -9.51
C GLY A 208 25.48 -11.92 -9.40
N PHE A 209 24.25 -11.63 -9.86
CA PHE A 209 23.13 -12.57 -9.80
C PHE A 209 22.83 -13.14 -11.18
N CYS A 210 23.23 -14.39 -11.43
CA CYS A 210 23.13 -15.04 -12.73
C CYS A 210 21.90 -15.97 -12.82
N VAL A 211 21.49 -16.28 -14.06
CA VAL A 211 20.35 -17.19 -14.32
C VAL A 211 20.64 -18.65 -14.00
N SER A 212 21.88 -19.11 -14.16
CA SER A 212 22.26 -20.52 -14.02
C SER A 212 23.73 -20.68 -13.68
N VAL A 213 24.14 -21.87 -13.22
CA VAL A 213 25.52 -22.17 -12.83
C VAL A 213 26.47 -21.94 -14.01
N TYR A 214 26.06 -22.38 -15.20
CA TYR A 214 26.82 -22.17 -16.42
C TYR A 214 27.00 -20.68 -16.72
N HIS A 215 25.94 -19.87 -16.59
CA HIS A 215 26.04 -18.43 -16.77
C HIS A 215 26.99 -17.78 -15.74
N ALA A 216 26.93 -18.16 -14.47
CA ALA A 216 27.82 -17.62 -13.44
C ALA A 216 29.31 -17.95 -13.72
N GLN A 217 29.60 -19.19 -14.12
CA GLN A 217 30.94 -19.61 -14.52
C GLN A 217 31.43 -18.87 -15.78
N PHE A 218 30.53 -18.69 -16.75
CA PHE A 218 30.80 -17.94 -17.98
C PHE A 218 31.21 -16.49 -17.67
N MET A 219 30.47 -15.82 -16.78
CA MET A 219 30.77 -14.44 -16.34
C MET A 219 32.09 -14.36 -15.56
N ALA A 220 32.31 -15.26 -14.60
CA ALA A 220 33.56 -15.29 -13.84
C ALA A 220 34.78 -15.46 -14.77
N ARG A 221 34.69 -16.34 -15.77
CA ARG A 221 35.75 -16.55 -16.75
C ARG A 221 36.05 -15.28 -17.55
N LEU A 222 35.04 -14.58 -18.06
CA LEU A 222 35.22 -13.38 -18.88
C LEU A 222 35.72 -12.18 -18.07
N PHE A 223 35.26 -12.02 -16.83
CA PHE A 223 35.79 -10.99 -15.91
C PHE A 223 37.28 -11.22 -15.63
N ASN A 224 37.69 -12.46 -15.37
CA ASN A 224 39.11 -12.79 -15.16
C ASN A 224 39.95 -12.54 -16.44
N GLN A 225 39.42 -12.81 -17.63
CA GLN A 225 40.09 -12.49 -18.90
C GLN A 225 40.25 -10.98 -19.11
N ALA A 226 39.31 -10.18 -18.60
CA ALA A 226 39.40 -8.72 -18.57
C ALA A 226 40.29 -8.18 -17.44
N GLY A 227 40.91 -9.04 -16.63
CA GLY A 227 41.79 -8.65 -15.52
C GLY A 227 41.07 -8.28 -14.22
N ILE A 228 39.77 -8.60 -14.10
CA ILE A 228 38.97 -8.38 -12.89
C ILE A 228 38.86 -9.71 -12.14
N ALA A 229 39.39 -9.77 -10.92
CA ALA A 229 39.41 -10.98 -10.12
C ALA A 229 37.98 -11.42 -9.76
N ALA A 230 37.54 -12.54 -10.31
CA ALA A 230 36.16 -13.01 -10.15
C ALA A 230 36.06 -14.52 -9.88
N ALA A 231 35.03 -14.93 -9.13
CA ALA A 231 34.69 -16.33 -8.90
C ALA A 231 33.18 -16.56 -9.04
N ALA A 232 32.77 -17.83 -9.10
CA ALA A 232 31.37 -18.24 -9.15
C ALA A 232 31.06 -19.26 -8.05
N VAL A 233 29.92 -19.11 -7.36
CA VAL A 233 29.46 -20.00 -6.29
C VAL A 233 27.97 -20.34 -6.44
N TRP A 234 27.58 -21.57 -6.12
CA TRP A 234 26.19 -22.06 -6.22
C TRP A 234 25.90 -23.11 -5.14
N GLY A 235 24.65 -23.57 -5.03
CA GLY A 235 24.17 -24.41 -3.93
C GLY A 235 25.00 -25.67 -3.63
N GLU A 236 25.59 -26.28 -4.66
CA GLU A 236 26.39 -27.49 -4.55
C GLU A 236 27.89 -27.22 -4.35
N THR A 237 28.32 -25.96 -4.37
CA THR A 237 29.71 -25.59 -4.06
C THR A 237 30.06 -26.05 -2.64
N PRO A 238 31.16 -26.80 -2.44
CA PRO A 238 31.60 -27.26 -1.13
C PRO A 238 31.70 -26.12 -0.10
N GLU A 239 31.33 -26.39 1.15
CA GLU A 239 31.23 -25.35 2.20
C GLU A 239 32.56 -24.62 2.44
N ASN A 240 33.68 -25.33 2.39
CA ASN A 240 35.02 -24.76 2.51
C ASN A 240 35.33 -23.80 1.37
N GLU A 241 35.08 -24.19 0.12
CA GLU A 241 35.30 -23.37 -1.07
C GLU A 241 34.39 -22.13 -1.06
N ARG A 242 33.12 -22.30 -0.69
CA ARG A 242 32.18 -21.19 -0.51
C ARG A 242 32.69 -20.20 0.53
N ARG A 243 33.12 -20.68 1.69
CA ARG A 243 33.64 -19.82 2.77
C ARG A 243 34.91 -19.09 2.35
N GLU A 244 35.79 -19.75 1.62
CA GLU A 244 37.01 -19.15 1.09
C GLU A 244 36.71 -18.06 0.06
N ALA A 245 35.77 -18.29 -0.86
CA ALA A 245 35.36 -17.29 -1.84
C ALA A 245 34.73 -16.05 -1.19
N LEU A 246 33.89 -16.25 -0.16
CA LEU A 246 33.30 -15.16 0.62
C LEU A 246 34.36 -14.36 1.38
N ALA A 247 35.32 -15.03 2.02
CA ALA A 247 36.45 -14.38 2.67
C ALA A 247 37.35 -13.64 1.65
N ALA A 248 37.56 -14.22 0.47
CA ALA A 248 38.34 -13.60 -0.58
C ALA A 248 37.70 -12.31 -1.12
N LEU A 249 36.36 -12.27 -1.22
CA LEU A 249 35.64 -11.05 -1.55
C LEU A 249 35.76 -10.00 -0.42
N ALA A 250 35.52 -10.39 0.83
CA ALA A 250 35.59 -9.49 1.98
C ALA A 250 36.99 -8.84 2.12
N ASP A 251 38.05 -9.64 1.96
CA ASP A 251 39.45 -9.18 2.08
C ASP A 251 39.96 -8.44 0.83
N GLY A 252 39.18 -8.37 -0.26
CA GLY A 252 39.55 -7.72 -1.53
C GLY A 252 40.49 -8.53 -2.42
N ARG A 253 40.63 -9.83 -2.20
CA ARG A 253 41.34 -10.76 -3.13
C ARG A 253 40.50 -11.08 -4.36
N LEU A 254 39.18 -10.98 -4.25
CA LEU A 254 38.23 -11.02 -5.35
C LEU A 254 37.51 -9.67 -5.42
N SER A 255 37.29 -9.18 -6.63
CA SER A 255 36.47 -8.00 -6.88
C SER A 255 35.01 -8.37 -7.09
N VAL A 256 34.73 -9.53 -7.68
CA VAL A 256 33.36 -9.94 -8.06
C VAL A 256 33.07 -11.40 -7.72
N LEU A 257 31.91 -11.65 -7.12
CA LEU A 257 31.42 -13.01 -6.87
C LEU A 257 30.07 -13.24 -7.55
N PHE A 258 30.06 -14.08 -8.58
CA PHE A 258 28.85 -14.48 -9.29
C PHE A 258 28.14 -15.62 -8.58
N SER A 259 26.81 -15.58 -8.58
CA SER A 259 25.98 -16.51 -7.83
C SER A 259 24.70 -16.91 -8.53
N VAL A 260 24.19 -18.07 -8.13
CA VAL A 260 22.90 -18.62 -8.56
C VAL A 260 22.19 -19.13 -7.34
N ASP A 261 21.08 -18.47 -6.99
CA ASP A 261 20.16 -18.82 -5.90
C ASP A 261 20.76 -18.97 -4.49
N LEU A 262 22.07 -18.76 -4.32
CA LEU A 262 22.81 -18.95 -3.07
C LEU A 262 22.65 -17.77 -2.10
N PHE A 263 22.68 -16.55 -2.65
CA PHE A 263 22.65 -15.28 -1.90
C PHE A 263 21.25 -14.71 -1.68
N ASN A 264 20.22 -15.48 -2.02
CA ASN A 264 18.84 -15.05 -1.79
C ASN A 264 18.55 -15.00 -0.28
N GLU A 265 19.17 -15.87 0.55
CA GLU A 265 18.98 -15.93 2.01
C GLU A 265 20.31 -16.27 2.74
N GLY A 266 20.56 -15.71 3.94
CA GLY A 266 21.55 -16.22 4.90
C GLY A 266 23.06 -15.97 4.68
N VAL A 267 23.48 -15.15 3.71
CA VAL A 267 24.89 -14.71 3.60
C VAL A 267 25.02 -13.25 4.05
N ASP A 268 25.89 -13.02 5.03
CA ASP A 268 26.18 -11.70 5.59
C ASP A 268 27.55 -11.20 5.10
N LEU A 269 27.52 -10.32 4.10
CA LEU A 269 28.70 -9.63 3.57
C LEU A 269 28.45 -8.11 3.55
N PRO A 270 28.61 -7.41 4.69
CA PRO A 270 28.37 -5.97 4.76
C PRO A 270 29.26 -5.17 3.80
N SER A 271 30.45 -5.70 3.50
CA SER A 271 31.48 -5.09 2.64
C SER A 271 31.11 -5.00 1.17
N VAL A 272 30.04 -5.66 0.72
CA VAL A 272 29.59 -5.60 -0.68
C VAL A 272 29.09 -4.19 -1.00
N ASP A 273 29.70 -3.52 -1.96
CA ASP A 273 29.39 -2.14 -2.35
C ASP A 273 28.89 -2.01 -3.79
N ALA A 274 28.85 -3.11 -4.55
CA ALA A 274 28.24 -3.14 -5.88
C ALA A 274 27.39 -4.40 -6.13
N LEU A 275 26.31 -4.25 -6.91
CA LEU A 275 25.43 -5.34 -7.32
C LEU A 275 25.26 -5.36 -8.84
N LEU A 276 25.41 -6.53 -9.45
CA LEU A 276 25.15 -6.80 -10.87
C LEU A 276 23.88 -7.67 -10.99
N MET A 277 22.77 -7.07 -11.42
CA MET A 277 21.52 -7.79 -11.68
C MET A 277 21.56 -8.34 -13.12
N LEU A 278 22.05 -9.57 -13.25
CA LEU A 278 22.35 -10.24 -14.52
C LEU A 278 21.28 -11.29 -14.91
N ARG A 279 20.12 -11.24 -14.25
CA ARG A 279 18.99 -12.12 -14.53
C ARG A 279 17.68 -11.33 -14.52
N PRO A 280 16.69 -11.73 -15.34
CA PRO A 280 15.32 -11.25 -15.20
C PRO A 280 14.75 -11.72 -13.85
N THR A 281 14.69 -10.83 -12.87
CA THR A 281 14.07 -11.10 -11.57
C THR A 281 12.64 -10.56 -11.56
N GLU A 282 11.66 -11.44 -11.77
CA GLU A 282 10.24 -11.08 -11.74
C GLU A 282 9.71 -10.96 -10.29
N SER A 283 10.18 -11.83 -9.40
CA SER A 283 9.74 -11.86 -8.01
C SER A 283 10.20 -10.60 -7.28
N PRO A 284 9.28 -9.75 -6.78
CA PRO A 284 9.64 -8.54 -6.04
C PRO A 284 10.41 -8.88 -4.76
N THR A 285 10.03 -9.96 -4.08
CA THR A 285 10.72 -10.48 -2.91
C THR A 285 12.18 -10.79 -3.20
N LEU A 286 12.43 -11.56 -4.27
CA LEU A 286 13.79 -11.92 -4.65
C LEU A 286 14.61 -10.68 -5.01
N PHE A 287 13.99 -9.71 -5.72
CA PHE A 287 14.65 -8.47 -6.08
C PHE A 287 15.07 -7.64 -4.87
N ILE A 288 14.17 -7.45 -3.88
CA ILE A 288 14.47 -6.72 -2.65
C ILE A 288 15.51 -7.46 -1.80
N GLN A 289 15.44 -8.80 -1.74
CA GLN A 289 16.46 -9.60 -1.06
C GLN A 289 17.85 -9.41 -1.68
N GLN A 290 17.93 -9.45 -3.02
CA GLN A 290 19.18 -9.22 -3.77
C GLN A 290 19.73 -7.82 -3.51
N LEU A 291 18.87 -6.81 -3.62
CA LEU A 291 19.22 -5.42 -3.37
C LEU A 291 19.71 -5.23 -1.93
N GLY A 292 18.99 -5.77 -0.95
CA GLY A 292 19.32 -5.67 0.48
C GLY A 292 20.69 -6.23 0.86
N ARG A 293 21.29 -7.12 0.04
CA ARG A 293 22.68 -7.59 0.24
C ARG A 293 23.68 -6.45 0.09
N GLY A 294 23.47 -5.56 -0.86
CA GLY A 294 24.31 -4.39 -1.08
C GLY A 294 23.99 -3.22 -0.16
N LEU A 295 22.85 -3.20 0.56
CA LEU A 295 22.46 -2.05 1.38
C LEU A 295 22.90 -2.14 2.85
N ARG A 296 23.54 -3.24 3.26
CA ARG A 296 24.11 -3.34 4.62
C ARG A 296 25.19 -2.28 4.85
N ARG A 297 25.33 -1.81 6.09
CA ARG A 297 26.35 -0.82 6.46
C ARG A 297 27.69 -1.48 6.70
N ASP A 298 28.76 -0.82 6.25
CA ASP A 298 30.12 -1.21 6.56
C ASP A 298 31.02 0.02 6.71
N VAL A 299 32.18 -0.14 7.36
CA VAL A 299 33.15 0.94 7.55
C VAL A 299 33.79 1.29 6.22
N GLY A 300 33.71 2.57 5.83
CA GLY A 300 34.28 3.06 4.56
C GLY A 300 33.34 2.95 3.36
N LYS A 301 32.16 2.35 3.53
CA LYS A 301 31.13 2.25 2.50
C LYS A 301 30.13 3.39 2.63
N SER A 302 30.13 4.30 1.65
CA SER A 302 29.20 5.45 1.60
C SER A 302 27.95 5.18 0.78
N VAL A 303 28.07 4.35 -0.26
CA VAL A 303 27.00 4.10 -1.24
C VAL A 303 27.13 2.69 -1.81
N CYS A 304 26.01 2.11 -2.24
CA CYS A 304 25.97 0.87 -2.99
C CYS A 304 25.63 1.14 -4.46
N THR A 305 26.47 0.71 -5.41
CA THR A 305 26.19 0.85 -6.85
C THR A 305 25.43 -0.36 -7.37
N VAL A 306 24.30 -0.16 -8.01
CA VAL A 306 23.46 -1.23 -8.56
C VAL A 306 23.37 -1.09 -10.07
N LEU A 307 23.84 -2.09 -10.81
CA LEU A 307 23.74 -2.16 -12.25
C LEU A 307 22.69 -3.21 -12.64
N ASP A 308 21.59 -2.75 -13.22
CA ASP A 308 20.47 -3.56 -13.65
C ASP A 308 20.37 -3.61 -15.17
N PHE A 309 20.59 -4.79 -15.75
CA PHE A 309 20.60 -4.98 -17.19
C PHE A 309 19.18 -5.30 -17.70
N VAL A 310 18.60 -4.37 -18.45
CA VAL A 310 17.19 -4.36 -18.88
C VAL A 310 17.07 -4.76 -20.36
N GLY A 311 16.57 -5.99 -20.57
CA GLY A 311 16.22 -6.51 -21.89
C GLY A 311 14.78 -6.18 -22.32
N GLN A 312 14.43 -6.55 -23.55
CA GLN A 312 13.04 -6.53 -24.02
C GLN A 312 12.33 -7.80 -23.56
N HIS A 313 11.47 -7.67 -22.56
CA HIS A 313 10.75 -8.81 -21.98
C HIS A 313 9.42 -9.09 -22.65
N ARG A 314 8.87 -10.27 -22.33
CA ARG A 314 7.49 -10.65 -22.64
C ARG A 314 6.49 -9.75 -21.93
N GLN A 315 5.24 -9.70 -22.43
CA GLN A 315 4.17 -8.93 -21.78
C GLN A 315 3.84 -9.44 -20.37
N GLU A 316 4.03 -10.74 -20.15
CA GLU A 316 3.81 -11.41 -18.88
C GLU A 316 4.80 -10.97 -17.79
N PHE A 317 5.95 -10.37 -18.13
CA PHE A 317 6.95 -9.91 -17.17
C PHE A 317 6.54 -8.58 -16.52
N ARG A 318 6.36 -8.60 -15.19
CA ARG A 318 5.77 -7.51 -14.40
C ARG A 318 6.80 -6.57 -13.76
N PHE A 319 7.29 -5.59 -14.52
CA PHE A 319 8.18 -4.54 -13.98
C PHE A 319 7.53 -3.68 -12.89
N ASP A 320 6.21 -3.47 -12.97
CA ASP A 320 5.47 -2.67 -11.99
C ASP A 320 5.55 -3.27 -10.59
N ARG A 321 5.42 -4.60 -10.44
CA ARG A 321 5.54 -5.26 -9.12
C ARG A 321 6.92 -5.10 -8.51
N ARG A 322 7.96 -5.23 -9.33
CA ARG A 322 9.37 -5.07 -8.90
C ARG A 322 9.65 -3.65 -8.41
N LEU A 323 9.21 -2.64 -9.18
CA LEU A 323 9.44 -1.24 -8.85
C LEU A 323 8.55 -0.76 -7.70
N ALA A 324 7.32 -1.26 -7.59
CA ALA A 324 6.44 -1.00 -6.44
C ALA A 324 7.08 -1.47 -5.13
N ALA A 325 7.72 -2.63 -5.12
CA ALA A 325 8.41 -3.13 -3.92
C ALA A 325 9.61 -2.24 -3.52
N LEU A 326 10.21 -1.52 -4.47
CA LEU A 326 11.33 -0.61 -4.22
C LEU A 326 10.90 0.79 -3.82
N LEU A 327 9.95 1.37 -4.55
CA LEU A 327 9.56 2.78 -4.45
C LEU A 327 8.28 2.99 -3.65
N GLY A 328 7.54 1.90 -3.38
CA GLY A 328 6.17 2.00 -2.88
C GLY A 328 5.24 2.65 -3.91
N GLY A 329 4.06 3.05 -3.43
CA GLY A 329 3.09 3.81 -4.22
C GLY A 329 2.30 2.98 -5.22
N THR A 330 1.30 3.65 -5.78
CA THR A 330 0.43 3.12 -6.83
C THR A 330 1.17 3.03 -8.16
N ARG A 331 0.68 2.20 -9.07
CA ARG A 331 1.26 2.06 -10.40
C ARG A 331 1.27 3.38 -11.19
N LYS A 332 0.27 4.24 -11.00
CA LYS A 332 0.23 5.56 -11.62
C LYS A 332 1.38 6.44 -11.12
N GLU A 333 1.63 6.42 -9.82
CA GLU A 333 2.77 7.11 -9.23
C GLU A 333 4.09 6.53 -9.74
N LEU A 334 4.19 5.21 -9.93
CA LEU A 334 5.37 4.58 -10.56
C LEU A 334 5.55 5.03 -12.02
N GLU A 335 4.48 5.10 -12.82
CA GLU A 335 4.55 5.61 -14.19
C GLU A 335 5.03 7.06 -14.22
N GLU A 336 4.46 7.91 -13.37
CA GLU A 336 4.85 9.33 -13.25
C GLU A 336 6.31 9.47 -12.78
N GLN A 337 6.74 8.65 -11.82
CA GLN A 337 8.11 8.65 -11.33
C GLN A 337 9.10 8.19 -12.41
N VAL A 338 8.83 7.10 -13.13
CA VAL A 338 9.71 6.63 -14.21
C VAL A 338 9.78 7.69 -15.32
N ALA A 339 8.63 8.27 -15.71
CA ALA A 339 8.58 9.31 -16.74
C ALA A 339 9.31 10.60 -16.33
N ALA A 340 9.31 10.94 -15.04
CA ALA A 340 10.00 12.09 -14.48
C ALA A 340 11.46 11.82 -14.05
N GLY A 341 11.96 10.58 -14.21
CA GLY A 341 13.33 10.21 -13.84
C GLY A 341 13.57 10.10 -12.32
N PHE A 342 12.59 9.57 -11.57
CA PHE A 342 12.63 9.31 -10.12
C PHE A 342 12.91 10.57 -9.28
N PRO A 343 12.04 11.59 -9.33
CA PRO A 343 12.27 12.86 -8.63
C PRO A 343 12.21 12.75 -7.09
N TYR A 344 11.60 11.69 -6.57
CA TYR A 344 11.40 11.48 -5.14
C TYR A 344 12.12 10.19 -4.72
N LEU A 345 13.30 10.34 -4.10
CA LEU A 345 14.11 9.25 -3.56
C LEU A 345 14.63 9.64 -2.16
N PRO A 346 14.92 8.65 -1.29
CA PRO A 346 15.55 8.87 0.01
C PRO A 346 16.86 9.66 -0.10
N ALA A 347 17.25 10.33 0.98
CA ALA A 347 18.45 11.16 0.97
C ALA A 347 19.71 10.32 0.64
N GLY A 348 20.46 10.75 -0.38
CA GLY A 348 21.67 10.06 -0.83
C GLY A 348 21.43 8.89 -1.80
N CYS A 349 20.17 8.59 -2.14
CA CYS A 349 19.84 7.64 -3.19
C CYS A 349 19.70 8.33 -4.55
N GLN A 350 20.08 7.61 -5.60
CA GLN A 350 19.88 8.04 -6.98
C GLN A 350 19.42 6.85 -7.82
N MET A 351 18.50 7.07 -8.75
CA MET A 351 18.07 6.07 -9.72
C MET A 351 18.05 6.69 -11.11
N GLN A 352 18.69 6.02 -12.06
CA GLN A 352 18.79 6.45 -13.43
C GLN A 352 18.49 5.27 -14.35
N LEU A 353 17.61 5.48 -15.31
CA LEU A 353 17.40 4.57 -16.42
C LEU A 353 17.89 5.25 -17.68
N ASP A 354 18.58 4.52 -18.55
CA ASP A 354 18.79 5.04 -19.90
C ASP A 354 17.45 5.19 -20.64
N GLN A 355 17.46 5.95 -21.74
CA GLN A 355 16.25 6.25 -22.50
C GLN A 355 15.49 4.99 -22.94
N LYS A 356 16.18 3.98 -23.47
CA LYS A 356 15.54 2.76 -23.97
C LYS A 356 15.02 1.90 -22.82
N SER A 357 15.77 1.79 -21.73
CA SER A 357 15.33 1.11 -20.51
C SER A 357 14.07 1.75 -19.95
N SER A 358 14.02 3.09 -19.88
CA SER A 358 12.83 3.84 -19.48
C SER A 358 11.64 3.57 -20.40
N GLU A 359 11.84 3.56 -21.72
CA GLU A 359 10.78 3.26 -22.70
C GLU A 359 10.23 1.83 -22.53
N ILE A 360 11.11 0.83 -22.36
CA ILE A 360 10.73 -0.58 -22.15
C ILE A 360 9.93 -0.74 -20.86
N ILE A 361 10.43 -0.16 -19.76
CA ILE A 361 9.78 -0.25 -18.45
C ILE A 361 8.42 0.46 -18.49
N LEU A 362 8.32 1.68 -19.03
CA LEU A 362 7.06 2.39 -19.20
C LEU A 362 6.07 1.60 -20.06
N ALA A 363 6.52 0.97 -21.15
CA ALA A 363 5.67 0.15 -22.00
C ALA A 363 5.12 -1.07 -21.23
N SER A 364 5.93 -1.74 -20.41
CA SER A 364 5.49 -2.83 -19.54
C SER A 364 4.50 -2.33 -18.48
N ILE A 365 4.82 -1.23 -17.78
CA ILE A 365 3.92 -0.56 -16.81
C ILE A 365 2.66 -0.01 -17.47
N ARG A 366 2.57 0.15 -18.80
CA ARG A 366 1.31 0.53 -19.46
C ARG A 366 0.53 -0.69 -19.94
N THR A 367 1.21 -1.72 -20.41
CA THR A 367 0.58 -2.90 -21.03
C THR A 367 0.19 -3.99 -20.04
N ALA A 368 0.76 -4.02 -18.84
CA ALA A 368 0.54 -5.08 -17.83
C ALA A 368 -0.80 -5.01 -17.05
N LEU A 369 -1.78 -4.21 -17.48
CA LEU A 369 -3.14 -4.21 -16.93
C LEU A 369 -4.14 -4.42 -18.06
N PRO A 370 -5.27 -5.11 -17.81
CA PRO A 370 -6.44 -5.03 -18.67
C PRO A 370 -6.98 -3.59 -18.66
N SER A 371 -6.45 -2.73 -19.53
CA SER A 371 -6.89 -1.33 -19.63
C SER A 371 -8.23 -1.21 -20.33
N ARG A 372 -8.58 -2.18 -21.18
CA ARG A 372 -9.83 -2.20 -21.94
C ARG A 372 -10.89 -3.07 -21.28
N TRP A 373 -12.15 -2.67 -21.39
CA TRP A 373 -13.30 -3.41 -20.86
C TRP A 373 -13.31 -4.92 -21.19
N PRO A 374 -13.03 -5.36 -22.44
CA PRO A 374 -13.03 -6.79 -22.76
C PRO A 374 -11.93 -7.58 -22.03
N GLN A 375 -10.76 -6.94 -21.80
CA GLN A 375 -9.66 -7.58 -21.09
C GLN A 375 -9.99 -7.73 -19.61
N LYS A 376 -10.66 -6.74 -18.99
CA LYS A 376 -11.11 -6.82 -17.59
C LYS A 376 -12.09 -7.98 -17.41
N ALA A 377 -13.02 -8.12 -18.35
CA ALA A 377 -14.00 -9.20 -18.36
C ALA A 377 -13.35 -10.59 -18.57
N GLU A 378 -12.32 -10.67 -19.41
CA GLU A 378 -11.56 -11.91 -19.63
C GLU A 378 -10.79 -12.33 -18.37
N GLU A 379 -10.14 -11.39 -17.66
CA GLU A 379 -9.45 -11.70 -16.41
C GLU A 379 -10.41 -12.17 -15.32
N LEU A 380 -11.56 -11.51 -15.17
CA LEU A 380 -12.59 -11.96 -14.22
C LEU A 380 -13.11 -13.36 -14.56
N ARG A 381 -13.29 -13.67 -15.85
CA ARG A 381 -13.67 -15.01 -16.30
C ARG A 381 -12.59 -16.05 -15.99
N ASN A 382 -11.32 -15.70 -16.19
CA ASN A 382 -10.19 -16.58 -15.88
C ASN A 382 -10.10 -16.87 -14.37
N LEU A 383 -10.28 -15.85 -13.53
CA LEU A 383 -10.32 -15.97 -12.08
C LEU A 383 -11.39 -16.96 -11.63
N ALA A 384 -12.62 -16.82 -12.15
CA ALA A 384 -13.71 -17.73 -11.84
C ALA A 384 -13.47 -19.15 -12.37
N THR A 385 -12.91 -19.30 -13.59
CA THR A 385 -12.62 -20.62 -14.19
C THR A 385 -11.51 -21.36 -13.43
N ALA A 386 -10.59 -20.62 -12.80
CA ALA A 386 -9.54 -21.16 -11.94
C ALA A 386 -10.06 -21.58 -10.54
N GLY A 387 -11.36 -21.41 -10.25
CA GLY A 387 -11.97 -21.81 -8.99
C GLY A 387 -11.79 -20.81 -7.85
N HIS A 388 -11.32 -19.58 -8.14
CA HIS A 388 -11.28 -18.50 -7.16
C HIS A 388 -12.66 -17.84 -7.03
N ASP A 389 -12.90 -17.23 -5.87
CA ASP A 389 -14.14 -16.52 -5.56
C ASP A 389 -14.24 -15.19 -6.34
N PRO A 390 -15.20 -15.03 -7.26
CA PRO A 390 -15.26 -13.88 -8.16
C PRO A 390 -15.99 -12.69 -7.52
N ARG A 391 -15.53 -12.27 -6.33
CA ARG A 391 -15.97 -11.04 -5.66
C ARG A 391 -15.08 -9.86 -6.03
N LEU A 392 -15.60 -8.65 -5.90
CA LEU A 392 -14.93 -7.40 -6.26
C LEU A 392 -13.57 -7.26 -5.57
N ALA A 393 -13.52 -7.50 -4.25
CA ALA A 393 -12.27 -7.46 -3.48
C ALA A 393 -11.21 -8.40 -4.07
N THR A 394 -11.56 -9.68 -4.23
CA THR A 394 -10.67 -10.70 -4.83
C THR A 394 -10.19 -10.32 -6.22
N PHE A 395 -11.06 -9.72 -7.04
CA PHE A 395 -10.71 -9.28 -8.38
C PHE A 395 -9.73 -8.11 -8.38
N LEU A 396 -9.95 -7.11 -7.52
CA LEU A 396 -9.04 -5.97 -7.37
C LEU A 396 -7.67 -6.46 -6.88
N ASP A 397 -7.64 -7.33 -5.87
CA ASP A 397 -6.39 -7.92 -5.34
C ASP A 397 -5.64 -8.73 -6.40
N HIS A 398 -6.37 -9.54 -7.19
CA HIS A 398 -5.79 -10.39 -8.22
C HIS A 398 -5.22 -9.59 -9.40
N THR A 399 -5.93 -8.54 -9.83
CA THR A 399 -5.56 -7.75 -11.01
C THR A 399 -4.65 -6.57 -10.69
N GLY A 400 -4.70 -6.05 -9.46
CA GLY A 400 -4.08 -4.79 -9.05
C GLY A 400 -4.77 -3.56 -9.62
N LEU A 401 -6.04 -3.66 -10.02
CA LEU A 401 -6.87 -2.52 -10.43
C LEU A 401 -7.40 -1.77 -9.20
N ASP A 402 -7.66 -0.48 -9.36
CA ASP A 402 -8.34 0.33 -8.34
C ASP A 402 -9.87 0.37 -8.57
N LEU A 403 -10.61 0.83 -7.56
CA LEU A 403 -12.07 0.99 -7.68
C LEU A 403 -12.43 1.94 -8.83
N GLU A 404 -11.64 2.99 -9.03
CA GLU A 404 -11.80 3.97 -10.10
C GLU A 404 -11.66 3.34 -11.50
N ASP A 405 -10.94 2.24 -11.63
CA ASP A 405 -10.82 1.49 -12.88
C ASP A 405 -12.09 0.69 -13.20
N VAL A 406 -12.81 0.22 -12.17
CA VAL A 406 -14.10 -0.49 -12.31
C VAL A 406 -15.25 0.50 -12.45
N TYR A 407 -15.14 1.65 -11.78
CA TYR A 407 -16.14 2.72 -11.72
C TYR A 407 -15.63 4.05 -12.32
N PRO A 408 -15.29 4.10 -13.63
CA PRO A 408 -14.76 5.30 -14.26
C PRO A 408 -15.71 6.51 -14.19
N GLY A 409 -15.12 7.70 -14.07
CA GLY A 409 -15.83 8.98 -14.03
C GLY A 409 -16.52 9.39 -15.35
N LYS A 410 -17.24 10.52 -15.32
CA LYS A 410 -18.12 11.02 -16.40
C LYS A 410 -17.46 11.18 -17.79
N SER A 411 -16.13 11.22 -17.89
CA SER A 411 -15.41 11.37 -19.16
C SER A 411 -15.39 10.11 -20.03
N SER A 412 -15.69 8.93 -19.47
CA SER A 412 -15.68 7.64 -20.20
C SER A 412 -17.08 7.05 -20.46
N ALA A 413 -18.11 7.92 -20.55
CA ALA A 413 -19.53 7.57 -20.66
C ALA A 413 -19.96 6.72 -21.88
N LYS A 414 -19.02 6.22 -22.69
CA LYS A 414 -19.28 5.29 -23.80
C LYS A 414 -19.21 3.81 -23.39
N GLU A 415 -18.59 3.46 -22.26
CA GLU A 415 -18.48 2.07 -21.80
C GLU A 415 -19.51 1.74 -20.71
N LYS A 416 -20.04 0.51 -20.73
CA LYS A 416 -20.81 -0.04 -19.61
C LYS A 416 -19.83 -0.17 -18.44
N SER A 417 -19.94 0.66 -17.41
CA SER A 417 -19.04 0.66 -16.24
C SER A 417 -19.72 0.04 -15.01
N GLY A 418 -18.96 -0.32 -13.98
CA GLY A 418 -19.46 -0.88 -12.72
C GLY A 418 -19.32 -2.40 -12.63
N TRP A 419 -19.30 -2.92 -11.41
CA TRP A 419 -18.94 -4.29 -11.12
C TRP A 419 -19.93 -5.30 -11.70
N SER A 420 -21.25 -5.09 -11.55
CA SER A 420 -22.23 -6.02 -12.11
C SER A 420 -22.15 -6.12 -13.64
N ASN A 421 -21.87 -5.01 -14.31
CA ASN A 421 -21.70 -5.01 -15.77
C ASN A 421 -20.43 -5.78 -16.18
N LEU A 422 -19.39 -5.76 -15.33
CA LEU A 422 -18.17 -6.53 -15.55
C LEU A 422 -18.43 -8.03 -15.35
N CYS A 423 -19.18 -8.41 -14.32
CA CYS A 423 -19.64 -9.78 -14.09
C CYS A 423 -20.44 -10.31 -15.30
N GLU A 424 -21.40 -9.53 -15.80
CA GLU A 424 -22.16 -9.89 -17.01
C GLU A 424 -21.25 -10.08 -18.23
N ALA A 425 -20.28 -9.20 -18.44
CA ALA A 425 -19.33 -9.30 -19.55
C ALA A 425 -18.38 -10.51 -19.42
N ALA A 426 -18.04 -10.89 -18.19
CA ALA A 426 -17.26 -12.09 -17.90
C ALA A 426 -18.08 -13.38 -18.08
N GLY A 427 -19.41 -13.28 -18.13
CA GLY A 427 -20.33 -14.42 -18.20
C GLY A 427 -20.65 -15.01 -16.82
N LEU A 428 -20.47 -14.24 -15.75
CA LEU A 428 -20.79 -14.63 -14.39
C LEU A 428 -22.26 -14.35 -14.06
N PRO A 429 -22.87 -15.16 -13.16
CA PRO A 429 -24.24 -14.92 -12.74
C PRO A 429 -24.36 -13.60 -11.98
N VAL A 430 -25.46 -12.89 -12.23
CA VAL A 430 -25.91 -11.71 -11.49
C VAL A 430 -27.38 -11.91 -11.12
N GLU A 431 -27.82 -11.26 -10.05
CA GLU A 431 -29.21 -11.25 -9.61
C GLU A 431 -30.14 -10.57 -10.63
N SER A 432 -31.44 -10.77 -10.47
CA SER A 432 -32.45 -10.21 -11.37
C SER A 432 -32.42 -8.68 -11.38
N ALA A 433 -32.50 -8.10 -12.59
CA ALA A 433 -32.55 -6.65 -12.77
C ALA A 433 -33.92 -6.09 -12.40
N GLY A 434 -33.93 -4.95 -11.70
CA GLY A 434 -35.14 -4.16 -11.44
C GLY A 434 -35.42 -3.08 -12.50
N PRO A 435 -36.48 -2.26 -12.34
CA PRO A 435 -36.78 -1.13 -13.23
C PRO A 435 -35.72 -0.02 -13.14
N GLU A 436 -35.18 0.50 -14.25
CA GLU A 436 -34.08 1.50 -14.21
C GLU A 436 -32.74 0.99 -13.60
N GLU A 437 -32.50 -0.33 -13.59
CA GLU A 437 -31.29 -0.99 -13.03
C GLU A 437 -29.97 -0.29 -13.39
N GLN A 438 -29.78 0.05 -14.67
CA GLN A 438 -28.53 0.64 -15.16
C GLN A 438 -28.28 2.05 -14.60
N THR A 439 -29.33 2.80 -14.27
CA THR A 439 -29.23 4.13 -13.65
C THR A 439 -28.72 4.01 -12.21
N LEU A 440 -29.20 3.01 -11.47
CA LEU A 440 -28.76 2.73 -10.10
C LEU A 440 -27.34 2.17 -10.04
N ARG A 441 -27.00 1.18 -10.90
CA ARG A 441 -25.63 0.63 -10.98
C ARG A 441 -24.58 1.72 -11.23
N ARG A 442 -24.84 2.65 -12.16
CA ARG A 442 -23.95 3.80 -12.42
C ARG A 442 -23.81 4.74 -11.22
N SER A 443 -24.81 4.78 -10.35
CA SER A 443 -24.81 5.65 -9.17
C SER A 443 -23.95 5.07 -8.03
N LEU A 444 -23.62 3.78 -8.04
CA LEU A 444 -22.72 3.15 -7.05
C LEU A 444 -21.31 3.76 -7.06
N GLY A 445 -20.81 4.16 -8.23
CA GLY A 445 -19.54 4.89 -8.34
C GLY A 445 -19.55 6.28 -7.66
N ARG A 446 -20.67 6.75 -7.10
CA ARG A 446 -20.74 7.94 -6.25
C ARG A 446 -20.48 7.65 -4.78
N LEU A 447 -20.33 6.38 -4.40
CA LEU A 447 -20.10 5.95 -3.02
C LEU A 447 -18.61 5.73 -2.72
N LEU A 448 -17.73 5.80 -3.73
CA LEU A 448 -16.30 5.48 -3.60
C LEU A 448 -15.55 6.33 -2.57
N HIS A 449 -16.09 7.49 -2.19
CA HIS A 449 -15.46 8.38 -1.21
C HIS A 449 -15.82 8.04 0.24
N ILE A 450 -16.72 7.08 0.50
CA ILE A 450 -17.11 6.73 1.87
C ILE A 450 -15.93 6.05 2.56
N ASP A 451 -15.56 6.58 3.71
CA ASP A 451 -14.36 6.22 4.46
C ASP A 451 -14.57 6.28 5.99
N ASP A 452 -15.81 6.16 6.48
CA ASP A 452 -16.06 6.11 7.93
C ASP A 452 -16.91 4.92 8.36
N ASP A 453 -16.51 4.32 9.50
CA ASP A 453 -17.13 3.12 10.06
C ASP A 453 -18.62 3.30 10.34
N LEU A 454 -19.05 4.50 10.75
CA LEU A 454 -20.46 4.75 11.08
C LEU A 454 -21.36 4.54 9.85
N ARG A 455 -21.00 5.13 8.70
CA ARG A 455 -21.75 4.93 7.46
C ARG A 455 -21.57 3.53 6.91
N LEU A 456 -20.34 3.00 6.91
CA LEU A 456 -20.04 1.68 6.36
C LEU A 456 -20.82 0.58 7.09
N ASP A 457 -20.76 0.56 8.42
CA ASP A 457 -21.48 -0.44 9.24
C ASP A 457 -22.99 -0.27 9.12
N PHE A 458 -23.49 0.97 9.18
CA PHE A 458 -24.92 1.22 9.05
C PHE A 458 -25.45 0.80 7.67
N TYR A 459 -24.76 1.16 6.58
CA TYR A 459 -25.18 0.78 5.23
C TYR A 459 -25.10 -0.72 5.01
N ARG A 460 -24.06 -1.39 5.51
CA ARG A 460 -23.97 -2.86 5.45
C ARG A 460 -25.16 -3.51 6.16
N GLN A 461 -25.45 -3.10 7.40
CA GLN A 461 -26.59 -3.63 8.16
C GLN A 461 -27.93 -3.34 7.46
N PHE A 462 -28.13 -2.11 7.00
CA PHE A 462 -29.34 -1.68 6.30
C PHE A 462 -29.58 -2.47 5.01
N LEU A 463 -28.54 -2.66 4.19
CA LEU A 463 -28.64 -3.31 2.87
C LEU A 463 -28.68 -4.83 2.93
N THR A 464 -28.35 -5.46 4.06
CA THR A 464 -28.38 -6.93 4.21
C THR A 464 -29.80 -7.49 4.42
N GLY A 465 -30.74 -6.68 4.92
CA GLY A 465 -32.09 -7.12 5.26
C GLY A 465 -32.88 -7.71 4.09
N GLY A 466 -33.51 -8.88 4.28
CA GLY A 466 -34.30 -9.56 3.24
C GLY A 466 -35.62 -8.86 2.87
N GLN A 467 -36.10 -7.92 3.71
CA GLN A 467 -37.35 -7.17 3.51
C GLN A 467 -37.08 -5.67 3.54
N VAL A 468 -37.97 -4.89 2.92
CA VAL A 468 -37.90 -3.42 2.94
C VAL A 468 -37.93 -2.95 4.40
N PRO A 469 -36.93 -2.19 4.87
CA PRO A 469 -36.89 -1.73 6.24
C PRO A 469 -37.97 -0.68 6.48
N ASP A 470 -38.60 -0.75 7.65
CA ASP A 470 -39.50 0.30 8.15
C ASP A 470 -38.67 1.45 8.73
N LEU A 471 -38.67 2.58 8.04
CA LEU A 471 -37.87 3.74 8.44
C LEU A 471 -38.45 4.46 9.68
N SER A 472 -39.69 4.18 10.07
CA SER A 472 -40.33 4.83 11.22
C SER A 472 -39.72 4.42 12.57
N GLY A 473 -39.09 3.25 12.63
CA GLY A 473 -38.40 2.73 13.82
C GLY A 473 -36.94 3.19 13.97
N LEU A 474 -36.42 3.98 13.03
CA LEU A 474 -35.03 4.45 13.05
C LEU A 474 -34.88 5.73 13.88
N SER A 475 -33.72 5.87 14.53
CA SER A 475 -33.34 7.13 15.19
C SER A 475 -33.12 8.26 14.17
N GLY A 476 -33.13 9.52 14.63
CA GLY A 476 -32.92 10.70 13.78
C GLY A 476 -31.61 10.62 12.97
N SER A 477 -30.52 10.22 13.62
CA SER A 477 -29.22 9.96 12.97
C SER A 477 -29.29 8.88 11.89
N GLN A 478 -29.95 7.75 12.17
CA GLN A 478 -30.10 6.65 11.20
C GLN A 478 -30.96 7.06 9.99
N VAL A 479 -32.06 7.80 10.21
CA VAL A 479 -32.87 8.35 9.10
C VAL A 479 -32.03 9.28 8.22
N ARG A 480 -31.14 10.09 8.80
CA ARG A 480 -30.22 10.95 8.05
C ARG A 480 -29.19 10.14 7.26
N CYS A 481 -28.65 9.05 7.81
CA CYS A 481 -27.81 8.12 7.05
C CYS A 481 -28.56 7.52 5.84
N VAL A 482 -29.80 7.04 6.03
CA VAL A 482 -30.62 6.54 4.91
C VAL A 482 -30.80 7.63 3.86
N ARG A 483 -31.08 8.86 4.28
CA ARG A 483 -31.23 9.99 3.36
C ARG A 483 -29.95 10.32 2.61
N MET A 484 -28.78 10.26 3.26
CA MET A 484 -27.48 10.42 2.60
C MET A 484 -27.30 9.37 1.49
N LEU A 485 -27.51 8.09 1.80
CA LEU A 485 -27.41 7.00 0.82
C LEU A 485 -28.40 7.18 -0.35
N MET A 486 -29.69 7.40 -0.05
CA MET A 486 -30.73 7.53 -1.08
C MET A 486 -30.51 8.76 -1.96
N SER A 487 -30.02 9.87 -1.41
CA SER A 487 -29.71 11.08 -2.20
C SER A 487 -28.62 10.83 -3.25
N GLN A 488 -27.65 9.94 -2.97
CA GLN A 488 -26.61 9.56 -3.92
C GLN A 488 -27.13 8.64 -5.02
N LEU A 489 -27.92 7.63 -4.63
CA LEU A 489 -28.40 6.60 -5.53
C LEU A 489 -29.56 7.07 -6.42
N MET A 490 -30.52 7.80 -5.85
CA MET A 490 -31.79 8.14 -6.51
C MET A 490 -31.75 9.44 -7.32
N GLY A 491 -30.67 10.23 -7.22
CA GLY A 491 -30.61 11.57 -7.83
C GLY A 491 -30.76 11.62 -9.36
N GLN A 492 -30.68 10.49 -10.06
CA GLN A 492 -30.91 10.38 -11.51
C GLN A 492 -32.08 9.45 -11.88
N VAL A 493 -32.77 8.86 -10.90
CA VAL A 493 -33.96 8.05 -11.14
C VAL A 493 -35.11 8.97 -11.54
N ASP A 494 -35.97 8.51 -12.45
CA ASP A 494 -37.15 9.27 -12.86
C ASP A 494 -38.04 9.56 -11.65
N LYS A 495 -38.42 10.84 -11.50
CA LYS A 495 -39.22 11.31 -10.37
C LYS A 495 -40.62 10.71 -10.37
N ASP A 496 -41.14 10.34 -11.54
CA ASP A 496 -42.46 9.73 -11.67
C ASP A 496 -42.51 8.30 -11.08
N LEU A 497 -41.36 7.65 -10.88
CA LEU A 497 -41.25 6.33 -10.24
C LEU A 497 -41.24 6.40 -8.71
N ILE A 498 -41.00 7.57 -8.12
CA ILE A 498 -40.94 7.78 -6.65
C ILE A 498 -41.86 8.96 -6.27
N PRO A 499 -43.18 8.75 -6.21
CA PRO A 499 -44.14 9.81 -5.94
C PRO A 499 -44.17 10.28 -4.47
N ALA A 500 -44.42 11.58 -4.26
CA ALA A 500 -44.72 12.16 -2.96
C ALA A 500 -45.95 11.49 -2.29
N PRO A 501 -46.10 11.50 -0.93
CA PRO A 501 -45.35 12.29 0.06
C PRO A 501 -44.29 11.54 0.89
N ALA A 502 -44.24 10.20 0.83
CA ALA A 502 -43.31 9.37 1.61
C ALA A 502 -42.09 8.93 0.76
N GLU A 503 -41.47 9.88 0.06
CA GLU A 503 -40.47 9.62 -0.97
C GLU A 503 -39.27 8.82 -0.44
N LEU A 504 -38.83 9.01 0.80
CA LEU A 504 -37.69 8.28 1.38
C LEU A 504 -38.01 6.79 1.64
N GLN A 505 -39.18 6.48 2.22
CA GLN A 505 -39.63 5.09 2.41
C GLN A 505 -39.86 4.40 1.06
N GLN A 506 -40.42 5.12 0.09
CA GLN A 506 -40.60 4.61 -1.26
C GLN A 506 -39.27 4.41 -1.99
N SER A 507 -38.27 5.27 -1.76
CA SER A 507 -36.92 5.10 -2.31
C SER A 507 -36.24 3.85 -1.77
N ALA A 508 -36.40 3.58 -0.46
CA ALA A 508 -35.94 2.33 0.14
C ALA A 508 -36.70 1.13 -0.48
N ALA A 509 -38.02 1.19 -0.58
CA ALA A 509 -38.80 0.13 -1.23
C ALA A 509 -38.39 -0.09 -2.70
N PHE A 510 -38.07 0.98 -3.43
CA PHE A 510 -37.59 0.94 -4.80
C PHE A 510 -36.23 0.23 -4.87
N LEU A 511 -35.25 0.59 -4.04
CA LEU A 511 -33.95 -0.08 -3.98
C LEU A 511 -34.07 -1.60 -3.70
N TRP A 512 -35.07 -2.02 -2.93
CA TRP A 512 -35.32 -3.45 -2.67
C TRP A 512 -35.86 -4.23 -3.87
N GLN A 513 -36.32 -3.56 -4.93
CA GLN A 513 -36.64 -4.18 -6.22
C GLN A 513 -35.38 -4.46 -7.06
N HIS A 514 -34.19 -4.07 -6.57
CA HIS A 514 -32.90 -4.20 -7.24
C HIS A 514 -31.92 -5.08 -6.45
N PRO A 515 -32.11 -6.41 -6.41
CA PRO A 515 -31.24 -7.30 -5.65
C PRO A 515 -29.78 -7.22 -6.10
N GLN A 516 -29.51 -7.07 -7.41
CA GLN A 516 -28.12 -6.95 -7.91
C GLN A 516 -27.44 -5.65 -7.49
N VAL A 517 -28.15 -4.51 -7.52
CA VAL A 517 -27.60 -3.22 -7.05
C VAL A 517 -27.23 -3.32 -5.57
N ARG A 518 -28.05 -3.99 -4.76
CA ARG A 518 -27.77 -4.20 -3.33
C ARG A 518 -26.57 -5.12 -3.13
N ALA A 519 -26.49 -6.23 -3.86
CA ALA A 519 -25.35 -7.14 -3.80
C ALA A 519 -24.04 -6.42 -4.16
N GLU A 520 -24.04 -5.67 -5.27
CA GLU A 520 -22.88 -4.87 -5.69
C GLU A 520 -22.51 -3.80 -4.66
N ALA A 521 -23.50 -3.13 -4.07
CA ALA A 521 -23.26 -2.14 -3.02
C ALA A 521 -22.60 -2.75 -1.78
N LEU A 522 -23.01 -3.96 -1.37
CA LEU A 522 -22.40 -4.66 -0.23
C LEU A 522 -20.94 -5.02 -0.51
N GLU A 523 -20.63 -5.57 -1.70
CA GLU A 523 -19.25 -5.85 -2.10
C GLU A 523 -18.39 -4.58 -2.15
N LEU A 524 -18.93 -3.47 -2.64
CA LEU A 524 -18.24 -2.19 -2.64
C LEU A 524 -17.96 -1.69 -1.22
N LEU A 525 -18.95 -1.76 -0.32
CA LEU A 525 -18.78 -1.36 1.08
C LEU A 525 -17.73 -2.20 1.80
N ASP A 526 -17.63 -3.49 1.48
CA ASP A 526 -16.60 -4.38 2.04
C ASP A 526 -15.19 -3.97 1.61
N VAL A 527 -15.00 -3.60 0.33
CA VAL A 527 -13.73 -3.04 -0.14
C VAL A 527 -13.41 -1.71 0.53
N LEU A 528 -14.40 -0.82 0.69
CA LEU A 528 -14.22 0.49 1.31
C LEU A 528 -13.88 0.40 2.80
N ALA A 529 -14.41 -0.60 3.52
CA ALA A 529 -14.08 -0.82 4.93
C ALA A 529 -12.60 -1.13 5.17
N GLY A 530 -11.93 -1.80 4.21
CA GLY A 530 -10.48 -2.03 4.27
C GLY A 530 -9.63 -0.80 3.95
N ARG A 531 -10.24 0.32 3.54
CA ARG A 531 -9.56 1.56 3.12
C ARG A 531 -9.69 2.70 4.15
N VAL A 532 -10.23 2.43 5.34
CA VAL A 532 -10.37 3.44 6.40
C VAL A 532 -9.01 3.71 7.04
N ASP A 533 -8.53 4.94 6.90
CA ASP A 533 -7.16 5.36 7.18
C ASP A 533 -7.04 6.45 8.26
N HIS A 534 -8.16 7.02 8.74
CA HIS A 534 -8.17 8.06 9.78
C HIS A 534 -8.99 7.71 11.01
N VAL A 535 -8.55 8.23 12.16
CA VAL A 535 -9.32 8.17 13.41
C VAL A 535 -10.46 9.18 13.35
N HIS A 536 -11.68 8.68 13.54
CA HIS A 536 -12.91 9.44 13.43
C HIS A 536 -13.45 9.92 14.77
N HIS A 537 -13.88 11.19 14.82
CA HIS A 537 -14.56 11.77 15.99
C HIS A 537 -15.99 12.18 15.66
N SER A 538 -16.93 11.96 16.58
CA SER A 538 -18.29 12.53 16.47
C SER A 538 -18.30 14.01 16.86
N ILE A 539 -19.40 14.70 16.56
CA ILE A 539 -19.65 16.08 16.99
C ILE A 539 -20.62 16.06 18.18
N PRO A 540 -20.17 16.18 19.44
CA PRO A 540 -21.06 16.00 20.60
C PRO A 540 -22.25 16.97 20.63
N LYS A 541 -22.08 18.18 20.09
CA LYS A 541 -23.13 19.20 20.01
C LYS A 541 -24.29 18.80 19.07
N PHE A 542 -24.03 17.90 18.11
CA PHE A 542 -25.00 17.49 17.09
C PHE A 542 -25.12 15.96 17.04
N PRO A 543 -25.75 15.33 18.04
CA PRO A 543 -25.80 13.87 18.16
C PRO A 543 -26.55 13.18 17.00
N ASP A 544 -27.50 13.88 16.39
CA ASP A 544 -28.23 13.38 15.21
C ASP A 544 -27.50 13.63 13.89
N VAL A 545 -26.35 14.31 13.87
CA VAL A 545 -25.60 14.54 12.62
C VAL A 545 -24.58 13.40 12.45
N PRO A 546 -24.78 12.49 11.47
CA PRO A 546 -23.90 11.33 11.26
C PRO A 546 -22.63 11.70 10.48
N LEU A 547 -21.96 12.80 10.85
CA LEU A 547 -20.68 13.20 10.27
C LEU A 547 -19.54 12.89 11.25
N ARG A 548 -18.45 12.38 10.70
CA ARG A 548 -17.20 12.07 11.41
C ARG A 548 -16.11 13.01 10.96
N VAL A 549 -15.46 13.64 11.94
CA VAL A 549 -14.30 14.50 11.69
C VAL A 549 -13.22 13.65 11.01
N HIS A 550 -12.61 14.20 9.96
CA HIS A 550 -11.65 13.59 9.06
C HIS A 550 -12.21 12.51 8.12
N ALA A 551 -13.53 12.39 7.97
CA ALA A 551 -14.14 11.59 6.89
C ALA A 551 -14.55 12.47 5.70
N ARG A 552 -14.82 11.84 4.55
CA ARG A 552 -15.18 12.52 3.29
C ARG A 552 -16.69 12.54 3.03
N TYR A 553 -17.19 13.69 2.62
CA TYR A 553 -18.60 13.91 2.30
C TYR A 553 -18.77 14.80 1.07
N THR A 554 -19.76 14.48 0.24
CA THR A 554 -20.25 15.38 -0.80
C THR A 554 -21.17 16.45 -0.21
N ARG A 555 -21.40 17.56 -0.93
CA ARG A 555 -22.34 18.60 -0.48
C ARG A 555 -23.76 18.09 -0.21
N LEU A 556 -24.23 17.11 -1.00
CA LEU A 556 -25.54 16.48 -0.81
C LEU A 556 -25.60 15.73 0.51
N GLU A 557 -24.56 14.96 0.83
CA GLU A 557 -24.48 14.23 2.09
C GLU A 557 -24.39 15.16 3.29
N ILE A 558 -23.61 16.25 3.19
CA ILE A 558 -23.50 17.24 4.27
C ILE A 558 -24.89 17.82 4.59
N LEU A 559 -25.64 18.28 3.58
CA LEU A 559 -26.98 18.82 3.80
C LEU A 559 -27.98 17.77 4.31
N SER A 560 -27.89 16.53 3.82
CA SER A 560 -28.70 15.41 4.32
C SER A 560 -28.41 15.10 5.79
N ALA A 561 -27.14 15.11 6.19
CA ALA A 561 -26.69 14.84 7.56
C ALA A 561 -27.15 15.92 8.55
N PHE A 562 -27.18 17.17 8.12
CA PHE A 562 -27.75 18.27 8.91
C PHE A 562 -29.28 18.33 8.87
N GLY A 563 -29.95 17.43 8.14
CA GLY A 563 -31.41 17.36 8.08
C GLY A 563 -32.06 18.49 7.28
N HIS A 564 -31.31 19.20 6.42
CA HIS A 564 -31.85 20.33 5.66
C HIS A 564 -32.92 19.90 4.64
N GLY A 565 -34.05 20.61 4.56
CA GLY A 565 -35.15 20.29 3.65
C GLY A 565 -36.13 19.26 4.24
N ASN A 566 -36.92 18.59 3.39
CA ASN A 566 -37.91 17.60 3.86
C ASN A 566 -37.20 16.31 4.33
N PRO A 567 -37.31 15.90 5.61
CA PRO A 567 -36.67 14.69 6.11
C PRO A 567 -37.24 13.40 5.49
N ASN A 568 -38.47 13.44 4.99
CA ASN A 568 -39.13 12.32 4.31
C ASN A 568 -38.82 12.25 2.81
N SER A 569 -37.91 13.09 2.31
CA SER A 569 -37.50 13.12 0.89
C SER A 569 -36.03 12.79 0.72
N HIS A 570 -35.72 11.99 -0.29
CA HIS A 570 -34.35 11.79 -0.76
C HIS A 570 -33.81 13.00 -1.56
N GLN A 571 -34.69 13.93 -1.95
CA GLN A 571 -34.28 15.14 -2.66
C GLN A 571 -33.68 16.16 -1.68
N VAL A 572 -32.57 16.75 -2.10
CA VAL A 572 -31.79 17.71 -1.31
C VAL A 572 -31.54 18.95 -2.17
N ALA A 573 -31.62 20.12 -1.55
CA ALA A 573 -31.37 21.39 -2.25
C ALA A 573 -29.95 21.46 -2.81
N MET A 574 -29.78 22.16 -3.94
CA MET A 574 -28.46 22.37 -4.53
C MET A 574 -27.65 23.41 -3.74
N TRP A 575 -26.47 23.00 -3.24
CA TRP A 575 -25.49 23.90 -2.63
C TRP A 575 -24.43 24.32 -3.67
N GLN A 576 -24.56 25.54 -4.19
CA GLN A 576 -23.69 26.04 -5.27
C GLN A 576 -22.56 26.97 -4.78
N SER A 577 -22.76 27.70 -3.68
CA SER A 577 -21.77 28.62 -3.07
C SER A 577 -20.68 27.91 -2.26
N GLY A 578 -19.64 28.63 -1.85
CA GLY A 578 -18.61 28.13 -0.92
C GLY A 578 -19.02 28.10 0.56
N VAL A 579 -20.10 28.78 0.93
CA VAL A 579 -20.65 28.77 2.29
C VAL A 579 -22.17 28.61 2.22
N PHE A 580 -22.74 27.83 3.14
CA PHE A 580 -24.17 27.65 3.31
C PHE A 580 -24.56 27.95 4.77
N TRP A 581 -25.51 28.86 4.96
CA TRP A 581 -26.05 29.17 6.28
C TRP A 581 -27.27 28.29 6.56
N LEU A 582 -27.13 27.35 7.51
CA LEU A 582 -28.24 26.56 8.05
C LEU A 582 -28.86 27.31 9.22
N LEU A 583 -30.07 27.81 9.02
CA LEU A 583 -30.87 28.39 10.09
C LEU A 583 -31.58 27.28 10.87
N GLY A 584 -31.28 27.16 12.17
CA GLY A 584 -32.02 26.29 13.09
C GLY A 584 -33.18 27.02 13.77
N ASP A 585 -33.94 26.32 14.62
CA ASP A 585 -35.06 26.92 15.36
C ASP A 585 -34.55 27.86 16.47
N SER A 586 -33.28 27.73 16.83
CA SER A 586 -32.54 28.64 17.71
C SER A 586 -31.15 28.98 17.16
N PRO A 587 -30.50 30.06 17.67
CA PRO A 587 -29.10 30.36 17.33
C PRO A 587 -28.14 29.20 17.62
N ALA A 588 -28.40 28.41 18.67
CA ALA A 588 -27.56 27.28 19.08
C ALA A 588 -27.58 26.12 18.06
N GLU A 589 -28.66 26.00 17.29
CA GLU A 589 -28.86 25.01 16.23
C GLU A 589 -28.42 25.53 14.85
N SER A 590 -28.18 26.83 14.73
CA SER A 590 -27.77 27.45 13.48
C SER A 590 -26.28 27.23 13.20
N THR A 591 -25.95 26.93 11.95
CA THR A 591 -24.60 26.49 11.55
C THR A 591 -24.20 27.07 10.20
N ASP A 592 -23.03 27.70 10.10
CA ASP A 592 -22.41 28.02 8.81
C ASP A 592 -21.54 26.82 8.37
N LEU A 593 -21.87 26.27 7.19
CA LEU A 593 -21.11 25.21 6.53
C LEU A 593 -20.19 25.80 5.48
N PHE A 594 -18.88 25.59 5.59
CA PHE A 594 -17.87 26.10 4.67
C PHE A 594 -17.35 24.95 3.82
N ALA A 595 -17.49 25.03 2.50
CA ALA A 595 -16.94 24.07 1.55
C ALA A 595 -15.99 24.78 0.58
N PHE A 596 -14.68 24.58 0.77
CA PHE A 596 -13.64 25.26 0.00
C PHE A 596 -12.64 24.29 -0.64
N THR A 597 -11.88 24.81 -1.60
CA THR A 597 -10.87 24.06 -2.37
C THR A 597 -9.53 24.75 -2.20
N LEU A 598 -8.49 24.02 -1.82
CA LEU A 598 -7.18 24.58 -1.50
C LEU A 598 -6.41 24.96 -2.77
N ASP A 599 -6.37 24.09 -3.78
CA ASP A 599 -5.83 24.40 -5.10
C ASP A 599 -6.94 24.90 -6.04
N LYS A 600 -6.94 26.20 -6.35
CA LYS A 600 -7.91 26.82 -7.26
C LYS A 600 -7.43 26.88 -8.72
N THR A 601 -6.26 26.32 -9.03
CA THR A 601 -5.66 26.42 -10.38
C THR A 601 -5.49 25.06 -11.06
N GLY A 602 -6.42 24.72 -11.95
CA GLY A 602 -6.13 23.79 -13.03
C GLY A 602 -5.25 24.47 -14.09
N GLY A 603 -3.98 24.12 -14.16
CA GLY A 603 -3.09 24.45 -15.29
C GLY A 603 -2.53 25.89 -15.38
N ASN A 604 -1.21 25.98 -15.57
CA ASN A 604 -0.41 27.08 -16.14
C ASN A 604 -0.80 28.54 -15.80
N PHE A 605 -0.35 29.08 -14.66
CA PHE A 605 -0.11 30.53 -14.51
C PHE A 605 1.13 30.80 -13.61
N SER A 606 1.52 32.06 -13.29
CA SER A 606 2.73 32.51 -12.53
C SER A 606 2.70 32.48 -10.96
N PRO A 607 3.80 32.13 -10.23
CA PRO A 607 3.80 31.69 -8.81
C PRO A 607 3.48 32.71 -7.71
N THR A 608 3.33 34.00 -8.00
CA THR A 608 3.43 35.05 -6.96
C THR A 608 2.09 35.54 -6.38
N THR A 609 0.97 34.80 -6.49
CA THR A 609 -0.32 35.28 -5.93
C THR A 609 -1.31 34.18 -5.52
N ARG A 610 -0.83 32.97 -5.20
CA ARG A 610 -1.55 31.78 -5.66
C ARG A 610 -2.40 30.96 -4.69
N TYR A 611 -2.32 31.15 -3.39
CA TYR A 611 -3.01 30.26 -2.44
C TYR A 611 -3.74 31.07 -1.39
N ARG A 612 -5.07 30.88 -1.31
CA ARG A 612 -5.94 31.68 -0.42
C ARG A 612 -6.51 30.90 0.75
N ASP A 613 -6.64 29.58 0.64
CA ASP A 613 -7.16 28.72 1.72
C ASP A 613 -6.15 27.59 1.99
N TYR A 614 -5.64 27.47 3.21
CA TYR A 614 -4.56 26.53 3.56
C TYR A 614 -4.47 26.25 5.07
N ALA A 615 -3.79 25.17 5.45
CA ALA A 615 -3.48 24.89 6.85
C ALA A 615 -2.24 25.67 7.32
N LEU A 616 -2.38 26.47 8.38
CA LEU A 616 -1.29 27.21 9.04
C LEU A 616 -0.53 26.33 10.04
N SER A 617 -1.25 25.45 10.70
CA SER A 617 -0.77 24.44 11.64
C SER A 617 -1.84 23.33 11.73
N PRO A 618 -1.59 22.20 12.41
CA PRO A 618 -2.61 21.17 12.60
C PRO A 618 -3.93 21.70 13.18
N ASP A 619 -3.88 22.72 14.04
CA ASP A 619 -5.07 23.33 14.65
C ASP A 619 -5.63 24.57 13.93
N LEU A 620 -4.96 25.10 12.91
CA LEU A 620 -5.29 26.42 12.35
C LEU A 620 -5.47 26.36 10.83
N ILE A 621 -6.64 26.82 10.37
CA ILE A 621 -6.97 26.96 8.95
C ILE A 621 -7.07 28.43 8.59
N HIS A 622 -6.38 28.83 7.53
CA HIS A 622 -6.61 30.09 6.83
C HIS A 622 -7.69 29.89 5.77
N TRP A 623 -8.69 30.77 5.76
CA TRP A 623 -9.77 30.78 4.78
C TRP A 623 -10.15 32.20 4.37
N GLU A 624 -10.30 32.46 3.07
CA GLU A 624 -10.75 33.73 2.54
C GLU A 624 -12.24 33.70 2.18
N SER A 625 -12.98 34.68 2.68
CA SER A 625 -14.40 34.85 2.40
C SER A 625 -14.72 35.23 0.95
N GLN A 626 -15.99 35.13 0.56
CA GLN A 626 -16.41 35.59 -0.77
C GLN A 626 -16.05 37.07 -0.96
N SER A 627 -15.71 37.46 -2.19
CA SER A 627 -15.16 38.79 -2.55
C SER A 627 -15.98 40.01 -2.11
N ASN A 628 -17.25 39.81 -1.72
CA ASN A 628 -18.14 40.88 -1.25
C ASN A 628 -18.37 40.89 0.27
N THR A 629 -17.93 39.88 1.00
CA THR A 629 -18.14 39.78 2.45
C THR A 629 -17.21 40.74 3.18
N ARG A 630 -17.82 41.73 3.86
CA ARG A 630 -17.09 42.72 4.67
C ARG A 630 -17.09 42.33 6.14
N ALA A 631 -16.04 42.68 6.88
CA ALA A 631 -15.98 42.49 8.34
C ALA A 631 -17.16 43.12 9.07
N SER A 632 -17.62 44.29 8.61
CA SER A 632 -18.77 45.00 9.19
C SER A 632 -20.14 44.57 8.66
N SER A 633 -20.19 43.62 7.72
CA SER A 633 -21.47 43.11 7.18
C SER A 633 -22.13 42.15 8.17
N THR A 634 -23.44 41.93 8.04
CA THR A 634 -24.18 40.96 8.88
C THR A 634 -23.55 39.57 8.86
N THR A 635 -23.10 39.10 7.70
CA THR A 635 -22.38 37.82 7.57
C THR A 635 -21.00 37.85 8.23
N GLY A 636 -20.23 38.94 8.02
CA GLY A 636 -18.90 39.08 8.61
C GLY A 636 -18.93 39.19 10.14
N LEU A 637 -19.93 39.89 10.69
CA LEU A 637 -20.16 39.97 12.14
C LEU A 637 -20.59 38.61 12.69
N ARG A 638 -21.48 37.89 12.00
CA ARG A 638 -21.85 36.52 12.41
C ARG A 638 -20.64 35.59 12.49
N TYR A 639 -19.71 35.65 11.53
CA TYR A 639 -18.48 34.86 11.59
C TYR A 639 -17.59 35.21 12.79
N GLN A 640 -17.51 36.50 13.14
CA GLN A 640 -16.69 36.96 14.28
C GLN A 640 -17.31 36.59 15.63
N HIS A 641 -18.63 36.76 15.74
CA HIS A 641 -19.37 36.62 17.00
C HIS A 641 -20.08 35.26 17.13
N HIS A 642 -19.81 34.30 16.24
CA HIS A 642 -20.56 33.03 16.17
C HIS A 642 -20.63 32.29 17.53
N ALA A 643 -19.51 32.27 18.27
CA ALA A 643 -19.42 31.61 19.56
C ALA A 643 -20.23 32.32 20.65
N GLU A 644 -20.26 33.66 20.62
CA GLU A 644 -21.06 34.49 21.53
C GLU A 644 -22.55 34.39 21.20
N GLU A 645 -22.89 34.32 19.92
CA GLU A 645 -24.25 34.13 19.40
C GLU A 645 -24.74 32.67 19.47
N GLY A 646 -23.87 31.73 19.87
CA GLY A 646 -24.17 30.31 20.05
C GLY A 646 -24.16 29.46 18.76
N SER A 647 -23.96 30.06 17.59
CA SER A 647 -23.92 29.37 16.29
C SER A 647 -22.61 28.62 16.05
N SER A 648 -22.66 27.61 15.18
CA SER A 648 -21.53 26.72 14.91
C SER A 648 -20.90 26.98 13.54
N ILE A 649 -19.59 26.74 13.42
CA ILE A 649 -18.85 26.80 12.16
C ILE A 649 -18.34 25.40 11.85
N MET A 650 -18.62 24.90 10.65
CA MET A 650 -18.16 23.58 10.19
C MET A 650 -17.34 23.73 8.92
N LEU A 651 -16.10 23.24 8.94
CA LEU A 651 -15.16 23.40 7.82
C LEU A 651 -15.04 22.10 7.02
N PHE A 652 -15.19 22.21 5.71
CA PHE A 652 -15.02 21.14 4.74
C PHE A 652 -14.05 21.58 3.65
N GLY A 653 -12.96 20.83 3.47
CA GLY A 653 -11.89 21.14 2.53
C GLY A 653 -11.66 20.02 1.53
N ARG A 654 -11.27 20.36 0.30
CA ARG A 654 -10.76 19.41 -0.69
C ARG A 654 -9.52 19.98 -1.37
N LEU A 655 -8.66 19.11 -1.87
CA LEU A 655 -7.42 19.53 -2.51
C LEU A 655 -7.72 20.15 -3.87
N ARG A 656 -8.41 19.42 -4.76
CA ARG A 656 -8.56 19.80 -6.15
C ARG A 656 -10.01 20.08 -6.55
N PRO A 657 -10.27 20.90 -7.58
CA PRO A 657 -11.63 21.21 -8.02
C PRO A 657 -12.43 20.02 -8.53
N GLU A 658 -11.75 19.01 -9.08
CA GLU A 658 -12.30 17.77 -9.62
C GLU A 658 -12.78 16.78 -8.55
N ASP A 659 -12.23 16.85 -7.33
CA ASP A 659 -12.61 15.97 -6.23
C ASP A 659 -14.06 16.26 -5.82
N ARG A 660 -14.94 15.25 -5.84
CA ARG A 660 -16.38 15.45 -5.57
C ARG A 660 -16.70 15.61 -4.09
N SER A 661 -15.94 14.93 -3.24
CA SER A 661 -16.10 14.93 -1.79
C SER A 661 -15.14 15.94 -1.15
N PHE A 662 -15.45 16.28 0.10
CA PHE A 662 -14.68 17.18 0.94
C PHE A 662 -14.37 16.45 2.25
N TRP A 663 -13.14 16.57 2.71
CA TRP A 663 -12.75 16.21 4.07
C TRP A 663 -13.49 17.10 5.06
N PHE A 664 -14.14 16.50 6.05
CA PHE A 664 -14.71 17.25 7.16
C PHE A 664 -13.61 17.56 8.18
N LEU A 665 -13.08 18.78 8.15
CA LEU A 665 -11.99 19.23 9.03
C LEU A 665 -12.46 19.43 10.47
N GLY A 666 -13.78 19.47 10.69
CA GLY A 666 -14.40 19.54 11.99
C GLY A 666 -14.98 20.92 12.32
N PRO A 667 -15.54 21.05 13.54
CA PRO A 667 -16.01 22.32 14.06
C PRO A 667 -14.85 23.29 14.29
N ALA A 668 -15.08 24.57 14.05
CA ALA A 668 -14.06 25.59 14.20
C ALA A 668 -14.54 26.82 15.01
N THR A 669 -13.56 27.58 15.51
CA THR A 669 -13.78 28.82 16.26
C THR A 669 -12.99 29.97 15.65
N TYR A 670 -13.60 31.15 15.60
CA TYR A 670 -12.96 32.34 15.07
C TYR A 670 -11.74 32.75 15.92
N VAL A 671 -10.61 33.05 15.28
CA VAL A 671 -9.40 33.56 15.96
C VAL A 671 -9.12 35.01 15.61
N ARG A 672 -9.00 35.31 14.32
CA ARG A 672 -8.71 36.65 13.80
C ARG A 672 -9.04 36.72 12.32
N HIS A 673 -9.08 37.93 11.77
CA HIS A 673 -9.12 38.13 10.32
C HIS A 673 -8.16 39.24 9.90
N GLN A 674 -7.79 39.26 8.62
CA GLN A 674 -7.06 40.34 7.97
C GLN A 674 -7.82 40.79 6.72
N GLY A 675 -7.74 42.08 6.39
CA GLY A 675 -8.47 42.66 5.26
C GLY A 675 -9.96 42.88 5.53
N GLU A 676 -10.51 43.95 4.96
CA GLU A 676 -11.94 44.29 5.14
C GLU A 676 -12.85 43.72 4.05
N ARG A 677 -12.32 43.39 2.87
CA ARG A 677 -13.08 42.86 1.72
C ARG A 677 -12.16 42.23 0.66
N PRO A 678 -12.10 40.90 0.52
CA PRO A 678 -12.70 39.89 1.40
C PRO A 678 -11.99 39.81 2.76
N MET A 679 -12.67 39.22 3.75
CA MET A 679 -12.05 38.84 5.02
C MET A 679 -11.18 37.59 4.82
N ALA A 680 -9.91 37.66 5.22
CA ALA A 680 -9.01 36.52 5.34
C ALA A 680 -9.01 36.04 6.80
N ILE A 681 -9.79 35.00 7.10
CA ILE A 681 -10.08 34.54 8.46
C ILE A 681 -9.14 33.39 8.85
N THR A 682 -8.62 33.44 10.07
CA THR A 682 -7.98 32.31 10.72
C THR A 682 -8.99 31.63 11.63
N TRP A 683 -9.28 30.37 11.34
CA TRP A 683 -10.12 29.47 12.13
C TRP A 683 -9.27 28.53 12.97
N ARG A 684 -9.67 28.27 14.21
CA ARG A 684 -9.09 27.22 15.05
C ARG A 684 -10.01 26.00 15.06
N LEU A 685 -9.48 24.86 14.62
CA LEU A 685 -10.17 23.58 14.66
C LEU A 685 -10.28 23.08 16.10
N GLN A 686 -11.39 22.41 16.42
CA GLN A 686 -11.54 21.71 17.69
C GLN A 686 -10.75 20.39 17.73
N PHE A 687 -10.51 19.81 16.56
CA PHE A 687 -9.74 18.58 16.37
C PHE A 687 -8.56 18.91 15.45
N PRO A 688 -7.31 18.57 15.83
CA PRO A 688 -6.16 18.82 14.99
C PRO A 688 -6.21 17.93 13.74
N LEU A 689 -5.76 18.47 12.61
CA LEU A 689 -5.57 17.68 11.40
C LEU A 689 -4.55 16.54 11.64
N PRO A 690 -4.80 15.33 11.12
CA PRO A 690 -3.80 14.27 11.02
C PRO A 690 -2.56 14.73 10.25
N GLY A 691 -1.40 14.09 10.50
CA GLY A 691 -0.12 14.54 9.96
C GLY A 691 -0.07 14.55 8.42
N ASP A 692 -0.66 13.54 7.78
CA ASP A 692 -0.81 13.42 6.34
C ASP A 692 -1.77 14.48 5.77
N LEU A 693 -2.93 14.68 6.39
CA LEU A 693 -3.91 15.68 5.96
C LEU A 693 -3.35 17.10 6.12
N PHE A 694 -2.63 17.37 7.22
CA PHE A 694 -1.91 18.62 7.41
C PHE A 694 -0.84 18.83 6.33
N ALA A 695 -0.01 17.82 6.04
CA ALA A 695 1.01 17.91 5.00
C ALA A 695 0.39 18.25 3.63
N GLN A 696 -0.69 17.57 3.26
CA GLN A 696 -1.43 17.84 2.02
C GLN A 696 -2.02 19.26 1.99
N PHE A 697 -2.57 19.73 3.11
CA PHE A 697 -3.25 21.04 3.19
C PHE A 697 -2.30 22.22 3.43
N ALA A 698 -1.09 21.96 3.93
CA ALA A 698 -0.03 22.95 4.13
C ALA A 698 0.87 23.10 2.90
N ALA A 699 1.07 22.02 2.12
CA ALA A 699 1.84 22.04 0.87
C ALA A 699 1.27 23.01 -0.17
N ALA A 700 0.01 23.43 -0.04
CA ALA A 700 -0.59 24.50 -0.83
C ALA A 700 -0.03 25.90 -0.50
N VAL A 701 1.12 26.05 0.17
CA VAL A 701 1.74 27.35 0.49
C VAL A 701 3.23 27.40 0.12
N ALA A 702 3.85 26.23 -0.10
CA ALA A 702 5.24 26.07 -0.52
C ALA A 702 5.33 26.00 -2.05
#